data_AF-A0ABD3UC42-F1
#
_entry.id   AF-A0ABD3UC42-F1
#
_cell.length_a   1.000
_cell.length_b   1.000
_cell.length_c   1.000
_cell.angle_alpha   90.00
_cell.angle_beta   90.00
_cell.angle_gamma   90.00
#
_symmetry.space_group_name_H-M   'P 1'
#
loop_
_entity.id
_entity.type
_entity.pdbx_description
1 polymer ?
#
loop_
_entity_poly.entity_id
_entity_poly.type
_entity_poly.pdbx_seq_one_letter_code
_entity_poly.pdbx_strand_id
1 'polypeptide(L)'
;MASIGTTSLVFGVLFFFAIGACEARVPREVAFVRTRGSHFVLHGSPFLFNGFNAYWMMNVASDPNERHKVSDVFREASASGLTICRTWAFSDGGDRALQISPGTYDERVFQGLDFVISEAKKYGIRLILSFVNNYNDFGGRPQYAQWARSAGLQVNSDDDFYTHMVLKDYYKNHIKRIVTRLNTITRIAYKDDPTIMAWELINEPRCQIDYSGRTVNGWVQEMASFVKSLDRKHLTPCLKGSKSIPVTKLEQISLVTTLLERSISLTGKSEEEQMGFMERWMSNHWDDSRTILKKPLVIAEFGKSSKDPGFSINERDLYIGNVYRDIYKFARTGGTMSGSLVWQLMAQGMDSYYDGYQIVLSQNLSTAGIISRQSHDMNALSHIITCEARVPRELAFVRTRGSHFVLHGSPFLFNGFNAYWMMKVASDPNERYKVSDVFREASAAGLTVCRTWAFSDGGDRALQISPGTYDERVFQGLDFVISEAKKYGIRLILSFVNNYNDFGGRPQYAQWAKNAGVQVNGDDDFYTHPVLKDYYKNHIKRVVTRFNTITRFVYKDDPTIMAWELMNEPRCQVDYSGRTINGWVQEMASFVKSLDRKHLVEVGMEGFYGDTMPERKQVNPGYQVGTDFISNNLIREIDFVNREK
;
A
#
# COMPACT_ATOMS: atom_id res chain seq x y z
N MET A 1 -9.88 -21.37 -75.51
CA MET A 1 -9.92 -22.65 -74.75
C MET A 1 -9.41 -22.32 -73.35
N ALA A 2 -10.32 -22.01 -72.43
CA ALA A 2 -10.91 -22.94 -71.45
C ALA A 2 -9.90 -23.25 -70.31
N SER A 3 -9.99 -22.53 -69.19
CA SER A 3 -10.80 -22.85 -67.99
C SER A 3 -10.10 -23.89 -67.09
N ILE A 4 -9.45 -23.39 -66.03
CA ILE A 4 -9.00 -24.19 -64.88
C ILE A 4 -9.97 -23.87 -63.74
N GLY A 5 -10.75 -24.89 -63.35
CA GLY A 5 -11.78 -24.80 -62.32
C GLY A 5 -11.19 -24.74 -60.91
N THR A 6 -11.81 -23.89 -60.11
CA THR A 6 -11.55 -23.55 -58.71
C THR A 6 -11.82 -24.71 -57.73
N THR A 7 -10.86 -24.99 -56.85
CA THR A 7 -11.06 -25.75 -55.59
C THR A 7 -11.26 -24.78 -54.42
N SER A 8 -12.44 -24.81 -53.82
CA SER A 8 -12.72 -24.19 -52.51
C SER A 8 -12.27 -25.14 -51.39
N LEU A 9 -11.35 -24.69 -50.53
CA LEU A 9 -11.02 -25.37 -49.27
C LEU A 9 -11.68 -24.61 -48.12
N VAL A 10 -12.67 -25.24 -47.49
CA VAL A 10 -13.31 -24.79 -46.25
C VAL A 10 -12.38 -25.15 -45.08
N PHE A 11 -11.83 -24.15 -44.40
CA PHE A 11 -11.11 -24.35 -43.13
C PHE A 11 -12.15 -24.49 -41.99
N GLY A 12 -12.39 -25.74 -41.58
CA GLY A 12 -13.10 -26.06 -40.34
C GLY A 12 -12.19 -25.84 -39.13
N VAL A 13 -12.62 -25.00 -38.19
CA VAL A 13 -11.97 -24.80 -36.89
C VAL A 13 -12.29 -25.98 -35.98
N LEU A 14 -11.30 -26.83 -35.73
CA LEU A 14 -11.36 -27.90 -34.73
C LEU A 14 -11.13 -27.31 -33.32
N PHE A 15 -12.17 -27.30 -32.51
CA PHE A 15 -12.07 -27.09 -31.06
C PHE A 15 -11.43 -28.34 -30.43
N PHE A 16 -10.18 -28.21 -29.97
CA PHE A 16 -9.59 -29.19 -29.05
C PHE A 16 -10.12 -28.97 -27.64
N PHE A 17 -11.03 -29.83 -27.18
CA PHE A 17 -11.23 -30.05 -25.76
C PHE A 17 -10.02 -30.81 -25.20
N ALA A 18 -9.10 -30.10 -24.57
CA ALA A 18 -8.09 -30.73 -23.73
C ALA A 18 -8.76 -31.17 -22.42
N ILE A 19 -9.11 -32.45 -22.33
CA ILE A 19 -9.36 -33.13 -21.06
C ILE A 19 -8.00 -33.23 -20.37
N GLY A 20 -7.69 -32.27 -19.51
CA GLY A 20 -6.51 -32.29 -18.66
C GLY A 20 -6.62 -33.44 -17.67
N ALA A 21 -5.80 -34.46 -17.86
CA ALA A 21 -5.52 -35.47 -16.85
C ALA A 21 -5.08 -34.78 -15.55
N CYS A 22 -5.51 -35.33 -14.41
CA CYS A 22 -5.01 -34.96 -13.09
C CYS A 22 -3.48 -35.10 -13.04
N GLU A 23 -2.76 -34.02 -13.33
CA GLU A 23 -1.39 -33.87 -12.84
C GLU A 23 -1.45 -33.80 -11.32
N ALA A 24 -0.82 -34.78 -10.68
CA ALA A 24 -0.58 -34.73 -9.25
C ALA A 24 0.07 -33.38 -8.90
N ARG A 25 -0.62 -32.57 -8.10
CA ARG A 25 -0.07 -31.33 -7.54
C ARG A 25 1.28 -31.66 -6.90
N VAL A 26 2.37 -31.19 -7.50
CA VAL A 26 3.65 -31.06 -6.82
C VAL A 26 3.37 -30.33 -5.49
N PRO A 27 3.77 -30.86 -4.32
CA PRO A 27 3.52 -30.19 -3.06
C PRO A 27 4.10 -28.78 -3.14
N ARG A 28 3.26 -27.74 -2.96
CA ARG A 28 3.74 -26.37 -2.80
C ARG A 28 4.79 -26.40 -1.70
N GLU A 29 6.03 -26.11 -2.07
CA GLU A 29 7.16 -26.00 -1.14
C GLU A 29 6.73 -25.10 0.03
N VAL A 30 6.77 -25.56 1.27
CA VAL A 30 6.27 -24.78 2.41
C VAL A 30 7.34 -23.71 2.74
N ALA A 31 7.03 -22.44 2.49
CA ALA A 31 7.99 -21.34 2.67
C ALA A 31 7.79 -20.61 4.00
N PHE A 32 8.88 -20.07 4.54
CA PHE A 32 8.85 -19.14 5.67
C PHE A 32 8.28 -17.78 5.24
N VAL A 33 7.45 -17.19 6.09
CA VAL A 33 7.05 -15.78 5.93
C VAL A 33 8.26 -14.91 6.22
N ARG A 34 8.52 -13.93 5.35
CA ARG A 34 9.63 -12.98 5.49
C ARG A 34 9.10 -11.55 5.44
N THR A 35 9.96 -10.60 5.75
CA THR A 35 9.71 -9.19 5.44
C THR A 35 10.47 -8.76 4.19
N ARG A 36 9.86 -7.87 3.42
CA ARG A 36 10.52 -7.10 2.36
C ARG A 36 10.14 -5.63 2.55
N GLY A 37 11.07 -4.86 3.11
CA GLY A 37 10.78 -3.51 3.59
C GLY A 37 9.65 -3.55 4.64
N SER A 38 8.60 -2.77 4.38
CA SER A 38 7.41 -2.59 5.22
C SER A 38 6.35 -3.69 5.11
N HIS A 39 6.56 -4.75 4.32
CA HIS A 39 5.53 -5.75 4.03
C HIS A 39 5.97 -7.16 4.39
N PHE A 40 5.02 -8.00 4.79
CA PHE A 40 5.23 -9.44 4.77
C PHE A 40 5.20 -9.97 3.34
N VAL A 41 6.01 -10.98 3.10
CA VAL A 41 6.03 -11.73 1.85
C VAL A 41 6.03 -13.23 2.12
N LEU A 42 5.26 -13.94 1.32
CA LEU A 42 5.20 -15.40 1.30
C LEU A 42 5.28 -15.87 -0.16
N HIS A 43 6.19 -16.78 -0.47
CA HIS A 43 6.53 -17.17 -1.85
C HIS A 43 6.85 -15.97 -2.76
N GLY A 44 7.47 -14.92 -2.19
CA GLY A 44 7.84 -13.70 -2.91
C GLY A 44 6.69 -12.71 -3.18
N SER A 45 5.45 -13.06 -2.83
CA SER A 45 4.27 -12.19 -2.95
C SER A 45 3.91 -11.52 -1.62
N PRO A 46 3.37 -10.29 -1.61
CA PRO A 46 2.79 -9.66 -0.42
C PRO A 46 1.85 -10.60 0.32
N PHE A 47 2.03 -10.74 1.62
CA PHE A 47 1.24 -11.62 2.48
C PHE A 47 0.41 -10.76 3.44
N LEU A 48 -0.86 -10.57 3.09
CA LEU A 48 -1.86 -9.96 3.96
C LEU A 48 -2.72 -11.06 4.56
N PHE A 49 -3.15 -10.88 5.80
CA PHE A 49 -3.87 -11.92 6.52
C PHE A 49 -4.98 -11.37 7.42
N ASN A 50 -5.90 -12.26 7.74
CA ASN A 50 -6.77 -12.16 8.89
C ASN A 50 -6.54 -13.39 9.77
N GLY A 51 -6.57 -13.23 11.08
CA GLY A 51 -6.24 -14.29 12.03
C GLY A 51 -6.96 -14.15 13.36
N PHE A 52 -6.50 -14.93 14.34
CA PHE A 52 -7.16 -15.01 15.64
C PHE A 52 -6.20 -15.39 16.77
N ASN A 53 -6.64 -15.16 18.00
CA ASN A 53 -5.99 -15.64 19.21
C ASN A 53 -6.73 -16.87 19.75
N ALA A 54 -5.97 -17.86 20.23
CA ALA A 54 -6.47 -19.05 20.92
C ALA A 54 -5.40 -19.56 21.89
N TYR A 55 -5.26 -18.89 23.03
CA TYR A 55 -4.15 -19.13 23.97
C TYR A 55 -4.14 -20.54 24.60
N TRP A 56 -5.32 -21.16 24.70
CA TRP A 56 -5.61 -22.40 25.41
C TRP A 56 -5.14 -23.68 24.70
N MET A 57 -4.74 -23.58 23.43
CA MET A 57 -4.58 -24.73 22.53
C MET A 57 -3.64 -25.82 23.06
N MET A 58 -2.46 -25.44 23.56
CA MET A 58 -1.49 -26.41 24.11
C MET A 58 -2.05 -27.15 25.32
N ASN A 59 -2.65 -26.43 26.27
CA ASN A 59 -3.16 -26.98 27.52
C ASN A 59 -4.34 -27.94 27.26
N VAL A 60 -5.20 -27.60 26.31
CA VAL A 60 -6.31 -28.47 25.89
C VAL A 60 -5.80 -29.67 25.09
N ALA A 61 -4.84 -29.50 24.19
CA ALA A 61 -4.25 -30.60 23.42
C ALA A 61 -3.47 -31.61 24.27
N SER A 62 -3.01 -31.22 25.47
CA SER A 62 -2.35 -32.11 26.42
C SER A 62 -3.25 -33.21 26.98
N ASP A 63 -4.58 -33.03 26.86
CA ASP A 63 -5.60 -34.00 27.23
C ASP A 63 -6.15 -34.68 25.96
N PRO A 64 -5.89 -35.98 25.75
CA PRO A 64 -6.34 -36.69 24.55
C PRO A 64 -7.85 -36.63 24.31
N ASN A 65 -8.66 -36.53 25.36
CA ASN A 65 -10.12 -36.48 25.24
C ASN A 65 -10.61 -35.13 24.72
N GLU A 66 -9.86 -34.07 25.00
CA GLU A 66 -10.21 -32.69 24.65
C GLU A 66 -9.47 -32.19 23.40
N ARG A 67 -8.42 -32.91 22.97
CA ARG A 67 -7.54 -32.54 21.85
C ARG A 67 -8.27 -32.25 20.54
N HIS A 68 -9.41 -32.92 20.30
CA HIS A 68 -10.24 -32.70 19.11
C HIS A 68 -10.71 -31.24 18.96
N LYS A 69 -10.87 -30.51 20.06
CA LYS A 69 -11.26 -29.09 20.06
C LYS A 69 -10.29 -28.19 19.30
N VAL A 70 -8.99 -28.51 19.35
CA VAL A 70 -7.96 -27.81 18.56
C VAL A 70 -8.16 -28.05 17.07
N SER A 71 -8.40 -29.31 16.67
CA SER A 71 -8.70 -29.67 15.28
C SER A 71 -9.96 -28.98 14.77
N ASP A 72 -11.01 -28.90 15.60
CA ASP A 72 -12.28 -28.28 15.24
C ASP A 72 -12.13 -26.78 15.00
N VAL A 73 -11.44 -26.06 15.89
CA VAL A 73 -11.19 -24.62 15.73
C VAL A 73 -10.32 -24.35 14.51
N PHE A 74 -9.26 -25.12 14.25
CA PHE A 74 -8.46 -24.93 13.04
C PHE A 74 -9.25 -25.24 11.76
N ARG A 75 -10.13 -26.25 11.78
CA ARG A 75 -11.02 -26.55 10.65
C ARG A 75 -11.98 -25.40 10.38
N GLU A 76 -12.66 -24.88 11.40
CA GLU A 76 -13.60 -23.77 11.29
C GLU A 76 -12.90 -22.46 10.88
N ALA A 77 -11.73 -22.18 11.45
CA ALA A 77 -10.94 -21.01 11.12
C ALA A 77 -10.46 -21.04 9.67
N SER A 78 -9.96 -22.19 9.21
CA SER A 78 -9.54 -22.40 7.82
C SER A 78 -10.71 -22.25 6.85
N ALA A 79 -11.88 -22.82 7.18
CA ALA A 79 -13.12 -22.64 6.42
C ALA A 79 -13.57 -21.16 6.36
N SER A 80 -13.25 -20.37 7.38
CA SER A 80 -13.49 -18.92 7.44
C SER A 80 -12.38 -18.08 6.79
N GLY A 81 -11.41 -18.72 6.12
CA GLY A 81 -10.29 -18.05 5.46
C GLY A 81 -9.22 -17.46 6.39
N LEU A 82 -9.28 -17.75 7.70
CA LEU A 82 -8.26 -17.30 8.65
C LEU A 82 -6.96 -18.07 8.40
N THR A 83 -5.84 -17.35 8.42
CA THR A 83 -4.53 -17.93 8.04
C THR A 83 -3.47 -17.85 9.14
N ILE A 84 -3.69 -17.05 10.18
CA ILE A 84 -2.78 -16.92 11.33
C ILE A 84 -3.53 -17.22 12.63
N CYS A 85 -2.91 -18.02 13.49
CA CYS A 85 -3.30 -18.20 14.88
C CYS A 85 -2.16 -17.75 15.80
N ARG A 86 -2.46 -16.88 16.76
CA ARG A 86 -1.57 -16.57 17.89
C ARG A 86 -1.96 -17.41 19.10
N THR A 87 -0.99 -18.08 19.68
CA THR A 87 -1.17 -18.96 20.84
C THR A 87 0.07 -18.95 21.74
N TRP A 88 0.00 -19.59 22.89
CA TRP A 88 1.07 -19.57 23.88
C TRP A 88 1.89 -20.85 23.81
N ALA A 89 3.22 -20.67 23.81
CA ALA A 89 4.19 -21.74 23.97
C ALA A 89 4.73 -21.80 25.41
N PHE A 90 3.93 -21.34 26.38
CA PHE A 90 4.22 -21.34 27.80
C PHE A 90 2.99 -21.75 28.61
N SER A 91 3.27 -22.31 29.78
CA SER A 91 2.39 -22.44 30.94
C SER A 91 3.35 -22.77 32.08
N ASP A 92 3.64 -21.79 32.94
CA ASP A 92 4.73 -21.83 33.90
C ASP A 92 4.19 -22.10 35.30
N GLY A 93 4.55 -23.23 35.90
CA GLY A 93 4.02 -23.64 37.20
C GLY A 93 2.51 -23.93 37.19
N GLY A 94 2.01 -24.46 38.31
CA GLY A 94 0.60 -24.79 38.50
C GLY A 94 0.09 -26.02 37.71
N ASP A 95 -1.22 -26.12 37.57
CA ASP A 95 -1.88 -27.25 36.93
C ASP A 95 -1.67 -27.26 35.40
N ARG A 96 -1.33 -28.43 34.85
CA ARG A 96 -1.02 -28.63 33.42
C ARG A 96 0.11 -27.71 32.90
N ALA A 97 1.07 -27.35 33.75
CA ALA A 97 2.24 -26.57 33.36
C ALA A 97 3.05 -27.25 32.25
N LEU A 98 3.46 -26.47 31.25
CA LEU A 98 4.50 -26.89 30.30
C LEU A 98 5.86 -26.90 31.00
N GLN A 99 6.20 -25.82 31.71
CA GLN A 99 7.42 -25.71 32.49
C GLN A 99 7.07 -25.77 33.97
N ILE A 100 7.37 -26.91 34.59
CA ILE A 100 7.01 -27.22 35.99
C ILE A 100 7.90 -26.42 36.95
N SER A 101 9.18 -26.32 36.62
CA SER A 101 10.21 -25.54 37.31
C SER A 101 11.27 -25.13 36.27
N PRO A 102 12.20 -24.19 36.58
CA PRO A 102 13.17 -23.72 35.60
C PRO A 102 13.93 -24.88 34.94
N GLY A 103 13.75 -25.05 33.62
CA GLY A 103 14.40 -26.11 32.84
C GLY A 103 13.76 -27.50 32.90
N THR A 104 12.69 -27.70 33.67
CA THR A 104 11.97 -28.99 33.79
C THR A 104 10.60 -28.89 33.12
N TYR A 105 10.29 -29.83 32.23
CA TYR A 105 9.11 -29.75 31.35
C TYR A 105 8.18 -30.97 31.50
N ASP A 106 6.87 -30.75 31.46
CA ASP A 106 5.90 -31.84 31.23
C ASP A 106 5.88 -32.21 29.75
N GLU A 107 6.44 -33.37 29.42
CA GLU A 107 6.52 -33.88 28.06
C GLU A 107 5.14 -34.10 27.42
N ARG A 108 4.10 -34.42 28.21
CA ARG A 108 2.72 -34.58 27.70
C ARG A 108 2.15 -33.24 27.24
N VAL A 109 2.42 -32.16 27.97
CA VAL A 109 1.99 -30.80 27.58
C VAL A 109 2.80 -30.32 26.37
N PHE A 110 4.09 -30.63 26.32
CA PHE A 110 4.95 -30.35 25.16
C PHE A 110 4.45 -31.04 23.88
N GLN A 111 4.05 -32.32 23.98
CA GLN A 111 3.42 -33.05 22.88
C GLN A 111 2.05 -32.46 22.49
N GLY A 112 1.37 -31.79 23.42
CA GLY A 112 0.21 -30.95 23.11
C GLY A 112 0.57 -29.83 22.14
N LEU A 113 1.66 -29.10 22.39
CA LEU A 113 2.14 -28.06 21.46
C LEU A 113 2.64 -28.66 20.13
N ASP A 114 3.29 -29.83 20.16
CA ASP A 114 3.69 -30.56 18.94
C ASP A 114 2.45 -30.82 18.06
N PHE A 115 1.34 -31.26 18.68
CA PHE A 115 0.06 -31.47 18.02
C PHE A 115 -0.52 -30.19 17.43
N VAL A 116 -0.56 -29.09 18.20
CA VAL A 116 -1.05 -27.79 17.72
C VAL A 116 -0.32 -27.34 16.45
N ILE A 117 1.01 -27.44 16.41
CA ILE A 117 1.80 -27.09 15.20
C ILE A 117 1.48 -28.02 14.04
N SER A 118 1.38 -29.34 14.29
CA SER A 118 1.06 -30.31 13.25
C SER A 118 -0.34 -30.10 12.66
N GLU A 119 -1.31 -29.72 13.50
CA GLU A 119 -2.70 -29.55 13.09
C GLU A 119 -2.90 -28.19 12.41
N ALA A 120 -2.22 -27.13 12.86
CA ALA A 120 -2.16 -25.86 12.16
C ALA A 120 -1.62 -26.04 10.72
N LYS A 121 -0.54 -26.82 10.57
CA LYS A 121 0.03 -27.19 9.26
C LYS A 121 -1.00 -27.86 8.36
N LYS A 122 -1.75 -28.83 8.90
CA LYS A 122 -2.79 -29.59 8.18
C LYS A 122 -3.88 -28.68 7.62
N TYR A 123 -4.26 -27.63 8.34
CA TYR A 123 -5.30 -26.68 7.93
C TYR A 123 -4.77 -25.41 7.26
N GLY A 124 -3.46 -25.35 6.96
CA GLY A 124 -2.85 -24.20 6.29
C GLY A 124 -2.78 -22.93 7.14
N ILE A 125 -2.85 -23.07 8.46
CA ILE A 125 -2.77 -21.97 9.43
C ILE A 125 -1.33 -21.86 9.95
N ARG A 126 -0.80 -20.64 10.03
CA ARG A 126 0.52 -20.38 10.62
C ARG A 126 0.41 -19.86 12.04
N LEU A 127 1.47 -20.05 12.81
CA LEU A 127 1.47 -19.77 14.24
C LEU A 127 2.37 -18.59 14.64
N ILE A 128 1.86 -17.73 15.52
CA ILE A 128 2.67 -16.83 16.33
C ILE A 128 2.71 -17.42 17.74
N LEU A 129 3.91 -17.74 18.22
CA LEU A 129 4.11 -18.43 19.49
C LEU A 129 4.75 -17.49 20.50
N SER A 130 4.02 -17.18 21.58
CA SER A 130 4.51 -16.38 22.70
C SER A 130 5.29 -17.24 23.69
N PHE A 131 6.44 -16.76 24.17
CA PHE A 131 7.32 -17.51 25.09
C PHE A 131 7.02 -17.30 26.58
N VAL A 132 6.35 -16.22 26.97
CA VAL A 132 6.02 -15.96 28.37
C VAL A 132 4.90 -14.92 28.49
N ASN A 133 4.18 -14.92 29.61
CA ASN A 133 3.20 -13.90 29.95
C ASN A 133 3.78 -12.77 30.80
N ASN A 134 3.25 -11.56 30.67
CA ASN A 134 3.47 -10.48 31.64
C ASN A 134 2.66 -10.68 32.94
N TYR A 135 1.49 -11.30 32.84
CA TYR A 135 0.57 -11.54 33.96
C TYR A 135 0.81 -12.90 34.62
N ASN A 136 0.17 -13.10 35.78
CA ASN A 136 0.28 -14.34 36.55
C ASN A 136 -0.54 -15.50 35.95
N ASP A 137 -1.46 -15.22 35.04
CA ASP A 137 -2.29 -16.25 34.41
C ASP A 137 -1.41 -17.21 33.60
N PHE A 138 -1.51 -18.49 33.95
CA PHE A 138 -0.65 -19.57 33.45
C PHE A 138 0.84 -19.31 33.71
N GLY A 139 1.14 -18.62 34.82
CA GLY A 139 2.48 -18.38 35.31
C GLY A 139 3.04 -17.02 34.91
N GLY A 140 3.82 -16.94 33.83
CA GLY A 140 4.42 -15.69 33.37
C GLY A 140 5.56 -15.16 34.25
N ARG A 141 5.96 -13.90 34.03
CA ARG A 141 7.08 -13.29 34.77
C ARG A 141 6.95 -13.35 36.31
N PRO A 142 5.75 -13.28 36.95
CA PRO A 142 5.66 -13.45 38.40
C PRO A 142 6.11 -14.84 38.86
N GLN A 143 5.84 -15.88 38.06
CA GLN A 143 6.28 -17.25 38.36
C GLN A 143 7.81 -17.39 38.26
N TYR A 144 8.45 -16.74 37.29
CA TYR A 144 9.92 -16.71 37.19
C TYR A 144 10.55 -16.03 38.41
N ALA A 145 9.97 -14.92 38.85
CA ALA A 145 10.39 -14.25 40.08
C ALA A 145 10.17 -15.14 41.31
N GLN A 146 9.03 -15.84 41.40
CA GLN A 146 8.77 -16.77 42.49
C GLN A 146 9.77 -17.94 42.51
N TRP A 147 10.09 -18.56 41.38
CA TRP A 147 11.10 -19.63 41.31
C TRP A 147 12.46 -19.16 41.82
N ALA A 148 12.87 -17.93 41.47
CA ALA A 148 14.11 -17.35 41.96
C ALA A 148 14.06 -17.09 43.48
N ARG A 149 12.96 -16.53 44.00
CA ARG A 149 12.76 -16.34 45.45
C ARG A 149 12.82 -17.67 46.21
N SER A 150 12.16 -18.71 45.70
CA SER A 150 12.18 -20.06 46.28
C SER A 150 13.57 -20.71 46.24
N ALA A 151 14.42 -20.33 45.29
CA ALA A 151 15.82 -20.74 45.23
C ALA A 151 16.75 -19.91 46.14
N GLY A 152 16.21 -18.99 46.95
CA GLY A 152 16.96 -18.14 47.86
C GLY A 152 17.59 -16.89 47.24
N LEU A 153 17.19 -16.52 46.00
CA LEU A 153 17.70 -15.33 45.32
C LEU A 153 16.95 -14.06 45.77
N GLN A 154 17.68 -12.95 45.81
CA GLN A 154 17.13 -11.63 46.15
C GLN A 154 16.40 -11.03 44.94
N VAL A 155 15.08 -11.22 44.89
CA VAL A 155 14.19 -10.69 43.85
C VAL A 155 13.07 -9.90 44.52
N ASN A 156 13.09 -8.58 44.33
CA ASN A 156 12.26 -7.61 45.03
C ASN A 156 11.00 -7.25 44.25
N SER A 157 11.02 -7.40 42.93
CA SER A 157 9.91 -7.07 42.04
C SER A 157 9.79 -8.09 40.92
N ASP A 158 8.58 -8.25 40.37
CA ASP A 158 8.39 -9.05 39.16
C ASP A 158 9.00 -8.37 37.93
N ASP A 159 9.33 -7.07 38.01
CA ASP A 159 10.09 -6.36 36.97
C ASP A 159 11.57 -6.75 36.95
N ASP A 160 12.08 -7.40 38.02
CA ASP A 160 13.44 -7.97 38.03
C ASP A 160 13.59 -9.06 36.96
N PHE A 161 12.49 -9.58 36.41
CA PHE A 161 12.49 -10.42 35.21
C PHE A 161 13.26 -9.80 34.03
N TYR A 162 13.21 -8.47 33.89
CA TYR A 162 13.90 -7.77 32.81
C TYR A 162 15.39 -7.52 33.07
N THR A 163 15.84 -7.58 34.33
CA THR A 163 17.19 -7.13 34.73
C THR A 163 18.03 -8.22 35.38
N HIS A 164 17.44 -9.06 36.23
CA HIS A 164 18.14 -10.06 37.02
C HIS A 164 18.69 -11.19 36.15
N MET A 165 20.01 -11.40 36.21
CA MET A 165 20.74 -12.33 35.32
C MET A 165 20.16 -13.75 35.36
N VAL A 166 19.89 -14.29 36.55
CA VAL A 166 19.36 -15.66 36.68
C VAL A 166 17.96 -15.82 36.06
N LEU A 167 17.07 -14.84 36.20
CA LEU A 167 15.73 -14.91 35.59
C LEU A 167 15.83 -14.84 34.06
N LYS A 168 16.70 -13.97 33.55
CA LYS A 168 17.02 -13.92 32.12
C LYS A 168 17.57 -15.25 31.61
N ASP A 169 18.40 -15.94 32.38
CA ASP A 169 18.93 -17.25 32.02
C ASP A 169 17.88 -18.36 32.06
N TYR A 170 16.98 -18.36 33.06
CA TYR A 170 15.81 -19.25 33.07
C TYR A 170 14.98 -19.07 31.79
N TYR A 171 14.71 -17.81 31.41
CA TYR A 171 13.94 -17.49 30.22
C TYR A 171 14.68 -17.86 28.92
N LYS A 172 16.00 -17.62 28.82
CA LYS A 172 16.82 -18.08 27.68
C LYS A 172 16.84 -19.59 27.56
N ASN A 173 16.90 -20.33 28.67
CA ASN A 173 16.80 -21.79 28.67
C ASN A 173 15.43 -22.24 28.15
N HIS A 174 14.36 -21.54 28.51
CA HIS A 174 13.03 -21.79 27.97
C HIS A 174 12.95 -21.54 26.46
N ILE A 175 13.38 -20.38 25.98
CA ILE A 175 13.48 -20.08 24.54
C ILE A 175 14.26 -21.19 23.81
N LYS A 176 15.44 -21.55 24.31
CA LYS A 176 16.28 -22.58 23.69
C LYS A 176 15.54 -23.91 23.59
N ARG A 177 14.84 -24.31 24.65
CA ARG A 177 14.08 -25.57 24.68
C ARG A 177 12.94 -25.56 23.67
N ILE A 178 12.17 -24.47 23.55
CA ILE A 178 11.07 -24.35 22.59
C ILE A 178 11.60 -24.30 21.15
N VAL A 179 12.51 -23.38 20.85
CA VAL A 179 13.00 -23.14 19.49
C VAL A 179 13.71 -24.37 18.90
N THR A 180 14.41 -25.15 19.74
CA THR A 180 15.13 -26.36 19.30
C THR A 180 14.34 -27.66 19.48
N ARG A 181 13.09 -27.60 19.95
CA ARG A 181 12.22 -28.78 20.10
C ARG A 181 12.07 -29.50 18.77
N LEU A 182 12.37 -30.81 18.75
CA LEU A 182 12.00 -31.70 17.65
C LEU A 182 10.54 -32.11 17.83
N ASN A 183 9.68 -31.66 16.92
CA ASN A 183 8.26 -32.02 16.96
C ASN A 183 8.10 -33.54 16.84
N THR A 184 7.42 -34.16 17.80
CA THR A 184 7.26 -35.63 17.84
C THR A 184 6.38 -36.19 16.73
N ILE A 185 5.53 -35.35 16.11
CA ILE A 185 4.60 -35.72 15.05
C ILE A 185 5.21 -35.41 13.68
N THR A 186 5.61 -34.15 13.45
CA THR A 186 6.10 -33.71 12.14
C THR A 186 7.56 -34.12 11.89
N ARG A 187 8.31 -34.45 12.96
CA ARG A 187 9.76 -34.72 12.94
C ARG A 187 10.60 -33.55 12.42
N ILE A 188 10.05 -32.33 12.49
CA ILE A 188 10.74 -31.10 12.15
C ILE A 188 11.04 -30.34 13.44
N ALA A 189 12.26 -29.81 13.58
CA ALA A 189 12.57 -28.93 14.69
C ALA A 189 11.79 -27.63 14.55
N TYR A 190 11.28 -27.04 15.64
CA TYR A 190 10.41 -25.87 15.56
C TYR A 190 11.06 -24.70 14.79
N LYS A 191 12.35 -24.41 15.03
CA LYS A 191 13.15 -23.45 14.25
C LYS A 191 13.20 -23.69 12.74
N ASP A 192 12.89 -24.90 12.29
CA ASP A 192 12.91 -25.34 10.90
C ASP A 192 11.50 -25.57 10.34
N ASP A 193 10.43 -25.37 11.14
CA ASP A 193 9.05 -25.60 10.73
C ASP A 193 8.38 -24.30 10.23
N PRO A 194 8.20 -24.12 8.91
CA PRO A 194 7.59 -22.92 8.35
C PRO A 194 6.11 -22.74 8.71
N THR A 195 5.46 -23.70 9.36
CA THR A 195 4.14 -23.47 9.98
C THR A 195 4.22 -22.39 11.06
N ILE A 196 5.35 -22.24 11.73
CA ILE A 196 5.56 -21.12 12.64
C ILE A 196 5.85 -19.88 11.77
N MET A 197 5.14 -18.79 12.01
CA MET A 197 5.38 -17.51 11.36
C MET A 197 6.39 -16.69 12.18
N ALA A 198 6.19 -16.65 13.49
CA ALA A 198 6.97 -15.76 14.35
C ALA A 198 7.07 -16.22 15.82
N TRP A 199 8.17 -15.82 16.45
CA TRP A 199 8.44 -15.96 17.88
C TRP A 199 8.15 -14.66 18.63
N GLU A 200 7.16 -14.65 19.50
CA GLU A 200 6.82 -13.51 20.34
C GLU A 200 7.53 -13.62 21.70
N LEU A 201 8.30 -12.59 22.06
CA LEU A 201 9.11 -12.61 23.27
C LEU A 201 8.25 -12.69 24.53
N ILE A 202 7.25 -11.83 24.65
CA ILE A 202 6.43 -11.73 25.85
C ILE A 202 5.06 -11.17 25.47
N ASN A 203 4.00 -11.76 26.02
CA ASN A 203 2.66 -11.20 25.95
C ASN A 203 2.57 -9.95 26.85
N GLU A 204 2.11 -8.83 26.29
CA GLU A 204 1.79 -7.59 27.02
C GLU A 204 2.87 -7.06 28.00
N PRO A 205 4.14 -6.85 27.62
CA PRO A 205 5.16 -6.42 28.57
C PRO A 205 4.82 -5.09 29.25
N ARG A 206 4.89 -5.07 30.58
CA ARG A 206 4.81 -3.87 31.44
C ARG A 206 6.02 -3.83 32.37
N CYS A 207 6.50 -2.62 32.65
CA CYS A 207 7.55 -2.37 33.63
C CYS A 207 7.15 -1.16 34.47
N GLN A 208 6.91 -1.38 35.76
CA GLN A 208 6.47 -0.36 36.71
C GLN A 208 7.66 0.36 37.36
N ILE A 209 8.82 -0.30 37.45
CA ILE A 209 10.06 0.31 37.98
C ILE A 209 10.75 1.26 36.99
N ASP A 210 10.41 1.21 35.70
CA ASP A 210 11.00 2.09 34.68
C ASP A 210 10.01 2.50 33.57
N TYR A 211 9.35 3.65 33.78
CA TYR A 211 8.46 4.26 32.78
C TYR A 211 9.19 4.90 31.58
N SER A 212 10.52 5.05 31.62
CA SER A 212 11.28 5.56 30.47
C SER A 212 11.34 4.58 29.31
N GLY A 213 11.04 3.30 29.57
CA GLY A 213 11.07 2.20 28.61
C GLY A 213 12.45 1.59 28.41
N ARG A 214 13.54 2.22 28.88
CA ARG A 214 14.92 1.76 28.63
C ARG A 214 15.16 0.32 29.09
N THR A 215 14.64 -0.07 30.24
CA THR A 215 14.77 -1.42 30.81
C THR A 215 14.18 -2.48 29.88
N VAL A 216 12.93 -2.28 29.46
CA VAL A 216 12.26 -3.20 28.53
C VAL A 216 12.96 -3.21 27.18
N ASN A 217 13.41 -2.06 26.67
CA ASN A 217 14.12 -2.01 25.39
C ASN A 217 15.43 -2.79 25.40
N GLY A 218 16.22 -2.65 26.47
CA GLY A 218 17.48 -3.37 26.65
C GLY A 218 17.24 -4.88 26.75
N TRP A 219 16.23 -5.29 27.52
CA TRP A 219 15.83 -6.69 27.59
C TRP A 219 15.36 -7.23 26.24
N VAL A 220 14.50 -6.50 25.51
CA VAL A 220 14.03 -6.92 24.18
C VAL A 220 15.20 -7.07 23.20
N GLN A 221 16.17 -6.15 23.21
CA GLN A 221 17.36 -6.25 22.37
C GLN A 221 18.18 -7.51 22.69
N GLU A 222 18.39 -7.80 23.98
CA GLU A 222 19.11 -8.98 24.42
C GLU A 222 18.39 -10.28 24.00
N MET A 223 17.09 -10.38 24.26
CA MET A 223 16.31 -11.59 23.99
C MET A 223 16.06 -11.81 22.49
N ALA A 224 15.79 -10.74 21.73
CA ALA A 224 15.71 -10.84 20.27
C ALA A 224 17.04 -11.33 19.68
N SER A 225 18.18 -10.83 20.18
CA SER A 225 19.52 -11.26 19.72
C SER A 225 19.71 -12.74 19.99
N PHE A 226 19.30 -13.19 21.19
CA PHE A 226 19.41 -14.58 21.59
C PHE A 226 18.53 -15.50 20.73
N VAL A 227 17.25 -15.15 20.49
CA VAL A 227 16.37 -15.90 19.56
C VAL A 227 17.00 -15.98 18.18
N LYS A 228 17.50 -14.87 17.63
CA LYS A 228 18.16 -14.83 16.30
C LYS A 228 19.46 -15.62 16.23
N SER A 229 20.15 -15.83 17.36
CA SER A 229 21.31 -16.72 17.42
C SER A 229 20.93 -18.20 17.26
N LEU A 230 19.73 -18.58 17.66
CA LEU A 230 19.20 -19.95 17.56
C LEU A 230 18.46 -20.19 16.23
N ASP A 231 17.75 -19.17 15.75
CA ASP A 231 16.86 -19.23 14.59
C ASP A 231 16.86 -17.90 13.80
N ARG A 232 17.37 -17.95 12.57
CA ARG A 232 17.41 -16.81 11.63
C ARG A 232 16.30 -16.86 10.57
N LYS A 233 15.48 -17.92 10.55
CA LYS A 233 14.46 -18.16 9.52
C LYS A 233 13.13 -17.51 9.90
N HIS A 234 12.74 -17.59 11.17
CA HIS A 234 11.47 -17.05 11.67
C HIS A 234 11.55 -15.56 12.02
N LEU A 235 10.39 -14.90 11.98
CA LEU A 235 10.22 -13.52 12.40
C LEU A 235 10.22 -13.40 13.93
N THR A 236 10.56 -12.22 14.46
CA THR A 236 10.52 -11.94 15.91
C THR A 236 9.78 -10.61 16.15
N PRO A 237 8.49 -10.64 16.52
CA PRO A 237 7.71 -9.46 16.93
C PRO A 237 7.99 -9.01 18.37
N CYS A 238 7.56 -7.79 18.67
CA CYS A 238 7.47 -7.25 20.02
C CYS A 238 6.09 -6.58 20.21
N LEU A 239 5.31 -7.06 21.18
CA LEU A 239 4.03 -6.47 21.58
C LEU A 239 4.22 -5.24 22.47
N LYS A 240 3.31 -4.27 22.35
CA LYS A 240 3.31 -3.07 23.19
C LYS A 240 1.90 -2.70 23.62
N GLY A 241 1.73 -2.41 24.91
CA GLY A 241 0.55 -1.76 25.48
C GLY A 241 0.84 -0.30 25.87
N SER A 242 0.13 0.65 25.26
CA SER A 242 0.13 2.12 25.51
C SER A 242 1.50 2.88 25.52
N LYS A 243 1.45 4.22 25.38
CA LYS A 243 2.55 5.09 24.89
C LYS A 243 3.78 5.20 25.82
N SER A 244 4.92 4.72 25.34
CA SER A 244 6.26 5.37 25.39
C SER A 244 7.19 4.73 24.35
N ILE A 245 7.61 5.47 23.31
CA ILE A 245 8.50 5.00 22.21
C ILE A 245 9.94 5.07 22.75
N PRO A 246 10.85 4.06 22.66
CA PRO A 246 11.34 3.36 21.44
C PRO A 246 11.87 1.88 21.58
N VAL A 247 11.38 0.92 20.77
CA VAL A 247 12.03 -0.42 20.56
C VAL A 247 12.25 -0.72 19.06
N THR A 248 11.65 0.07 18.19
CA THR A 248 11.33 -0.35 16.83
C THR A 248 12.41 -0.01 15.79
N LYS A 249 13.49 0.66 16.20
CA LYS A 249 14.73 0.84 15.39
C LYS A 249 15.72 -0.33 15.49
N LEU A 250 15.45 -1.33 16.34
CA LEU A 250 16.31 -2.51 16.45
C LEU A 250 16.17 -3.36 15.17
N GLU A 251 17.28 -3.60 14.46
CA GLU A 251 17.31 -4.37 13.21
C GLU A 251 16.75 -5.80 13.36
N GLN A 252 16.76 -6.34 14.58
CA GLN A 252 16.40 -7.73 14.87
C GLN A 252 14.89 -7.97 14.97
N ILE A 253 14.09 -6.92 15.21
CA ILE A 253 12.63 -7.02 15.30
C ILE A 253 12.03 -6.84 13.92
N SER A 254 11.33 -7.87 13.45
CA SER A 254 10.83 -7.92 12.07
C SER A 254 9.39 -7.42 11.90
N LEU A 255 8.63 -7.23 12.99
CA LEU A 255 7.23 -6.79 12.97
C LEU A 255 6.89 -5.94 14.21
N VAL A 256 5.97 -4.98 14.05
CA VAL A 256 5.36 -4.23 15.16
C VAL A 256 3.93 -4.73 15.40
N THR A 257 3.61 -5.02 16.66
CA THR A 257 2.27 -5.47 17.05
C THR A 257 1.68 -4.53 18.09
N THR A 258 0.45 -4.07 17.87
CA THR A 258 -0.31 -3.30 18.87
C THR A 258 -1.49 -4.13 19.36
N LEU A 259 -1.82 -3.92 20.63
CA LEU A 259 -3.00 -4.48 21.27
C LEU A 259 -4.05 -3.38 21.35
N LEU A 260 -5.28 -3.74 20.97
CA LEU A 260 -6.46 -2.90 21.05
C LEU A 260 -7.43 -3.55 22.05
N GLU A 261 -6.91 -3.89 23.22
CA GLU A 261 -7.75 -4.25 24.34
C GLU A 261 -8.31 -2.99 25.00
N ARG A 262 -9.41 -3.17 25.73
CA ARG A 262 -10.03 -2.15 26.57
C ARG A 262 -8.98 -1.72 27.61
N SER A 263 -8.18 -0.71 27.24
CA SER A 263 -7.32 -0.06 28.21
C SER A 263 -8.24 0.37 29.34
N ILE A 264 -7.91 -0.04 30.55
CA ILE A 264 -8.59 0.26 31.81
C ILE A 264 -8.98 1.76 31.94
N SER A 265 -8.39 2.65 31.11
CA SER A 265 -8.69 4.08 31.02
C SER A 265 -9.93 4.52 30.23
N LEU A 266 -10.68 3.64 29.55
CA LEU A 266 -11.89 4.03 28.79
C LEU A 266 -13.20 3.58 29.46
N THR A 267 -13.13 2.94 30.62
CA THR A 267 -14.29 2.52 31.39
C THR A 267 -15.17 3.74 31.72
N GLY A 268 -16.46 3.69 31.33
CA GLY A 268 -17.43 4.77 31.55
C GLY A 268 -17.52 5.83 30.42
N LYS A 269 -16.73 5.69 29.35
CA LYS A 269 -16.81 6.56 28.15
C LYS A 269 -17.92 6.11 27.20
N SER A 270 -18.48 7.05 26.42
CA SER A 270 -19.50 6.71 25.40
C SER A 270 -18.91 5.82 24.30
N GLU A 271 -19.77 5.10 23.56
CA GLU A 271 -19.31 4.27 22.43
C GLU A 271 -18.61 5.09 21.36
N GLU A 272 -19.09 6.31 21.08
CA GLU A 272 -18.47 7.25 20.15
C GLU A 272 -17.07 7.67 20.61
N GLU A 273 -16.88 7.95 21.90
CA GLU A 273 -15.56 8.28 22.45
C GLU A 273 -14.58 7.10 22.35
N GLN A 274 -15.06 5.88 22.63
CA GLN A 274 -14.26 4.66 22.51
C GLN A 274 -13.86 4.39 21.06
N MET A 275 -14.80 4.53 20.12
CA MET A 275 -14.57 4.40 18.68
C MET A 275 -13.61 5.48 18.16
N GLY A 276 -13.80 6.74 18.53
CA GLY A 276 -12.90 7.82 18.13
C GLY A 276 -11.48 7.65 18.69
N PHE A 277 -11.34 7.11 19.91
CA PHE A 277 -10.03 6.74 20.44
C PHE A 277 -9.39 5.63 19.61
N MET A 278 -10.15 4.58 19.29
CA MET A 278 -9.68 3.44 18.50
C MET A 278 -9.17 3.86 17.12
N GLU A 279 -9.95 4.65 16.38
CA GLU A 279 -9.56 5.12 15.04
C GLU A 279 -8.27 5.95 15.10
N ARG A 280 -8.16 6.85 16.08
CA ARG A 280 -6.92 7.62 16.32
C ARG A 280 -5.76 6.71 16.73
N TRP A 281 -6.02 5.71 17.56
CA TRP A 281 -4.99 4.77 18.01
C TRP A 281 -4.43 3.99 16.81
N MET A 282 -5.29 3.39 16.01
CA MET A 282 -4.90 2.61 14.83
C MET A 282 -4.20 3.48 13.78
N SER A 283 -4.74 4.66 13.49
CA SER A 283 -4.16 5.60 12.52
C SER A 283 -2.75 6.06 12.92
N ASN A 284 -2.55 6.44 14.20
CA ASN A 284 -1.23 6.88 14.67
C ASN A 284 -0.19 5.74 14.62
N HIS A 285 -0.56 4.51 15.03
CA HIS A 285 0.38 3.39 14.98
C HIS A 285 0.69 2.98 13.55
N TRP A 286 -0.29 3.05 12.66
CA TRP A 286 -0.08 2.83 11.23
C TRP A 286 0.87 3.87 10.64
N ASP A 287 0.67 5.15 10.95
CA ASP A 287 1.53 6.22 10.46
C ASP A 287 2.95 6.10 11.01
N ASP A 288 3.12 5.88 12.32
CA ASP A 288 4.44 5.62 12.92
C ASP A 288 5.14 4.44 12.23
N SER A 289 4.41 3.34 12.03
CA SER A 289 4.95 2.15 11.37
C SER A 289 5.42 2.47 9.96
N ARG A 290 4.67 3.30 9.23
CA ARG A 290 4.93 3.70 7.84
C ARG A 290 6.07 4.71 7.72
N THR A 291 6.10 5.74 8.54
CA THR A 291 6.97 6.91 8.37
C THR A 291 8.25 6.81 9.19
N ILE A 292 8.15 6.30 10.43
CA ILE A 292 9.26 6.22 11.37
C ILE A 292 9.91 4.83 11.32
N LEU A 293 9.11 3.77 11.42
CA LEU A 293 9.63 2.42 11.69
C LEU A 293 9.99 1.66 10.42
N LYS A 294 9.24 1.91 9.34
CA LYS A 294 9.34 1.21 8.05
C LYS A 294 9.26 -0.32 8.18
N LYS A 295 8.43 -0.78 9.10
CA LYS A 295 8.19 -2.20 9.40
C LYS A 295 6.71 -2.53 9.21
N PRO A 296 6.36 -3.80 8.92
CA PRO A 296 4.95 -4.18 8.90
C PRO A 296 4.30 -3.97 10.28
N LEU A 297 3.01 -3.68 10.28
CA LEU A 297 2.15 -3.51 11.45
C LEU A 297 1.05 -4.57 11.44
N VAL A 298 0.79 -5.15 12.61
CA VAL A 298 -0.32 -6.08 12.87
C VAL A 298 -1.07 -5.63 14.11
N ILE A 299 -2.40 -5.62 14.04
CA ILE A 299 -3.26 -5.47 15.23
C ILE A 299 -3.40 -6.86 15.85
N ALA A 300 -2.61 -7.15 16.89
CA ALA A 300 -2.42 -8.51 17.37
C ALA A 300 -3.52 -8.99 18.33
N GLU A 301 -4.29 -8.09 18.92
CA GLU A 301 -5.51 -8.40 19.67
C GLU A 301 -6.48 -7.24 19.55
N PHE A 302 -7.76 -7.57 19.38
CA PHE A 302 -8.89 -6.65 19.48
C PHE A 302 -10.17 -7.48 19.66
N GLY A 303 -11.19 -6.94 20.32
CA GLY A 303 -12.46 -7.63 20.53
C GLY A 303 -13.48 -6.78 21.30
N LYS A 304 -14.72 -7.27 21.40
CA LYS A 304 -15.80 -6.65 22.18
C LYS A 304 -16.36 -7.69 23.17
N SER A 305 -16.32 -7.34 24.46
CA SER A 305 -16.67 -8.26 25.53
C SER A 305 -18.17 -8.36 25.72
N SER A 306 -18.67 -9.58 25.96
CA SER A 306 -20.05 -9.82 26.41
C SER A 306 -20.30 -9.35 27.84
N LYS A 307 -19.24 -8.98 28.57
CA LYS A 307 -19.32 -8.41 29.91
C LYS A 307 -19.48 -6.88 29.89
N ASP A 308 -19.43 -6.26 28.71
CA ASP A 308 -19.59 -4.82 28.59
C ASP A 308 -21.05 -4.40 28.86
N PRO A 309 -21.30 -3.29 29.58
CA PRO A 309 -22.65 -2.76 29.74
C PRO A 309 -23.28 -2.46 28.37
N GLY A 310 -24.52 -2.91 28.15
CA GLY A 310 -25.24 -2.72 26.89
C GLY A 310 -25.01 -3.81 25.84
N PHE A 311 -24.12 -4.77 26.10
CA PHE A 311 -23.68 -5.74 25.11
C PHE A 311 -24.82 -6.38 24.29
N SER A 312 -24.66 -6.30 22.97
CA SER A 312 -25.36 -7.17 22.03
C SER A 312 -24.41 -7.76 20.98
N ILE A 313 -24.82 -8.85 20.33
CA ILE A 313 -24.08 -9.40 19.18
C ILE A 313 -23.91 -8.33 18.09
N ASN A 314 -24.92 -7.48 17.88
CA ASN A 314 -24.86 -6.39 16.91
C ASN A 314 -23.75 -5.38 17.23
N GLU A 315 -23.54 -5.04 18.51
CA GLU A 315 -22.46 -4.14 18.92
C GLU A 315 -21.07 -4.77 18.71
N ARG A 316 -20.93 -6.07 18.98
CA ARG A 316 -19.70 -6.82 18.66
C ARG A 316 -19.43 -6.80 17.16
N ASP A 317 -20.45 -7.09 16.37
CA ASP A 317 -20.37 -7.12 14.91
C ASP A 317 -20.01 -5.75 14.34
N LEU A 318 -20.63 -4.68 14.84
CA LEU A 318 -20.31 -3.30 14.43
C LEU A 318 -18.87 -2.93 14.79
N TYR A 319 -18.44 -3.22 16.02
CA TYR A 319 -17.08 -2.94 16.47
C TYR A 319 -16.03 -3.68 15.63
N ILE A 320 -16.17 -5.01 15.49
CA ILE A 320 -15.26 -5.83 14.69
C ILE A 320 -15.26 -5.39 13.22
N GLY A 321 -16.44 -5.09 12.66
CA GLY A 321 -16.59 -4.59 11.29
C GLY A 321 -15.88 -3.26 11.07
N ASN A 322 -15.94 -2.33 12.02
CA ASN A 322 -15.24 -1.05 11.93
C ASN A 322 -13.71 -1.23 11.99
N VAL A 323 -13.21 -2.05 12.92
CA VAL A 323 -11.77 -2.38 13.00
C VAL A 323 -11.27 -2.97 11.68
N TYR A 324 -12.01 -3.93 11.12
CA TYR A 324 -11.67 -4.56 9.84
C TYR A 324 -11.69 -3.60 8.65
N ARG A 325 -12.69 -2.72 8.58
CA ARG A 325 -12.76 -1.66 7.56
C ARG A 325 -11.51 -0.78 7.59
N ASP A 326 -11.07 -0.37 8.77
CA ASP A 326 -9.89 0.47 8.92
C ASP A 326 -8.60 -0.29 8.55
N ILE A 327 -8.46 -1.55 8.97
CA ILE A 327 -7.34 -2.41 8.58
C ILE A 327 -7.26 -2.55 7.06
N TYR A 328 -8.40 -2.86 6.41
CA TYR A 328 -8.45 -2.98 4.95
C TYR A 328 -8.05 -1.68 4.26
N LYS A 329 -8.57 -0.54 4.73
CA LYS A 329 -8.22 0.79 4.22
C LYS A 329 -6.72 1.08 4.36
N PHE A 330 -6.13 0.79 5.51
CA PHE A 330 -4.70 0.98 5.77
C PHE A 330 -3.81 0.02 4.95
N ALA A 331 -4.28 -1.20 4.68
CA ALA A 331 -3.59 -2.15 3.83
C ALA A 331 -3.67 -1.77 2.33
N ARG A 332 -4.84 -1.33 1.84
CA ARG A 332 -5.07 -0.98 0.42
C ARG A 332 -4.26 0.24 -0.03
N THR A 333 -4.08 1.21 0.86
CA THR A 333 -3.31 2.44 0.60
C THR A 333 -1.79 2.22 0.51
N GLY A 334 -1.35 0.95 0.37
CA GLY A 334 0.04 0.57 0.10
C GLY A 334 0.97 0.69 1.33
N GLY A 335 0.39 0.81 2.53
CA GLY A 335 1.14 1.03 3.76
C GLY A 335 1.68 -0.24 4.42
N THR A 336 2.09 -0.09 5.67
CA THR A 336 2.69 -1.12 6.54
C THR A 336 1.67 -2.09 7.16
N MET A 337 0.38 -1.79 7.10
CA MET A 337 -0.67 -2.64 7.69
C MET A 337 -0.78 -3.97 6.95
N SER A 338 -0.58 -5.08 7.67
CA SER A 338 -0.53 -6.41 7.06
C SER A 338 -1.66 -7.36 7.50
N GLY A 339 -2.34 -7.05 8.61
CA GLY A 339 -3.42 -7.90 9.11
C GLY A 339 -3.76 -7.66 10.57
N SER A 340 -4.67 -8.48 11.08
CA SER A 340 -5.08 -8.47 12.47
C SER A 340 -5.43 -9.84 13.01
N LEU A 341 -5.53 -9.95 14.33
CA LEU A 341 -5.90 -11.16 15.04
C LEU A 341 -7.01 -10.84 16.05
N VAL A 342 -8.21 -11.40 15.84
CA VAL A 342 -9.33 -11.20 16.77
C VAL A 342 -9.07 -11.95 18.08
N TRP A 343 -9.34 -11.30 19.21
CA TRP A 343 -9.40 -11.93 20.53
C TRP A 343 -10.87 -12.22 20.85
N GLN A 344 -11.31 -13.48 20.95
CA GLN A 344 -10.55 -14.72 20.70
C GLN A 344 -11.47 -15.84 20.20
N LEU A 345 -10.89 -16.87 19.55
CA LEU A 345 -11.66 -18.05 19.16
C LEU A 345 -11.62 -19.13 20.25
N MET A 346 -12.78 -19.75 20.45
CA MET A 346 -12.98 -20.88 21.36
C MET A 346 -13.66 -22.03 20.61
N ALA A 347 -13.41 -23.26 21.05
CA ALA A 347 -14.20 -24.41 20.60
C ALA A 347 -15.53 -24.48 21.37
N GLN A 348 -16.49 -25.23 20.83
CA GLN A 348 -17.72 -25.54 21.54
C GLN A 348 -17.44 -26.34 22.83
N GLY A 349 -18.20 -26.04 23.90
CA GLY A 349 -18.09 -26.73 25.19
C GLY A 349 -16.84 -26.34 25.98
N MET A 350 -16.37 -25.09 25.83
CA MET A 350 -15.25 -24.52 26.57
C MET A 350 -15.69 -23.38 27.50
N ASP A 351 -16.93 -23.41 28.00
CA ASP A 351 -17.55 -22.32 28.74
C ASP A 351 -16.74 -21.89 29.97
N SER A 352 -15.98 -22.80 30.59
CA SER A 352 -15.08 -22.50 31.71
C SER A 352 -13.89 -21.60 31.36
N TYR A 353 -13.56 -21.45 30.07
CA TYR A 353 -12.48 -20.60 29.57
C TYR A 353 -12.97 -19.20 29.14
N TYR A 354 -14.28 -18.94 29.19
CA TYR A 354 -14.86 -17.71 28.65
C TYR A 354 -14.51 -16.48 29.50
N ASP A 355 -13.78 -15.54 28.90
CA ASP A 355 -13.41 -14.27 29.50
C ASP A 355 -14.38 -13.12 29.14
N GLY A 356 -15.36 -13.38 28.27
CA GLY A 356 -16.31 -12.42 27.72
C GLY A 356 -16.02 -12.09 26.24
N TYR A 357 -14.81 -12.31 25.76
CA TYR A 357 -14.41 -12.02 24.38
C TYR A 357 -14.50 -13.22 23.43
N GLN A 358 -14.87 -14.39 23.95
CA GLN A 358 -14.98 -15.61 23.17
C GLN A 358 -15.90 -15.45 21.94
N ILE A 359 -15.45 -16.02 20.84
CA ILE A 359 -16.21 -16.23 19.61
C ILE A 359 -16.10 -17.72 19.28
N VAL A 360 -17.24 -18.42 19.31
CA VAL A 360 -17.36 -19.79 18.81
C VAL A 360 -17.96 -19.68 17.42
N LEU A 361 -17.17 -19.93 16.37
CA LEU A 361 -17.55 -19.60 14.98
C LEU A 361 -18.86 -20.28 14.56
N SER A 362 -19.07 -21.53 14.99
CA SER A 362 -20.29 -22.29 14.74
C SER A 362 -21.54 -21.77 15.44
N GLN A 363 -21.39 -20.96 16.50
CA GLN A 363 -22.51 -20.39 17.28
C GLN A 363 -22.73 -18.90 17.01
N ASN A 364 -21.66 -18.14 16.74
CA ASN A 364 -21.69 -16.70 16.49
C ASN A 364 -21.70 -16.41 14.99
N LEU A 365 -22.73 -16.88 14.28
CA LEU A 365 -22.78 -16.91 12.81
C LEU A 365 -22.61 -15.53 12.14
N SER A 366 -23.19 -14.47 12.72
CA SER A 366 -23.08 -13.11 12.17
C SER A 366 -21.64 -12.58 12.28
N THR A 367 -21.04 -12.71 13.46
CA THR A 367 -19.63 -12.37 13.72
C THR A 367 -18.69 -13.21 12.84
N ALA A 368 -18.94 -14.52 12.72
CA ALA A 368 -18.18 -15.41 11.85
C ALA A 368 -18.27 -14.98 10.38
N GLY A 369 -19.45 -14.54 9.92
CA GLY A 369 -19.64 -13.98 8.58
C GLY A 369 -18.81 -12.71 8.33
N ILE A 370 -18.69 -11.83 9.32
CA ILE A 370 -17.84 -10.63 9.24
C ILE A 370 -16.36 -11.01 9.16
N ILE A 371 -15.92 -11.93 10.01
CA ILE A 371 -14.54 -12.45 10.01
C ILE A 371 -14.21 -13.08 8.66
N SER A 372 -15.11 -13.92 8.14
CA SER A 372 -14.92 -14.59 6.85
C SER A 372 -14.83 -13.59 5.70
N ARG A 373 -15.71 -12.58 5.64
CA ARG A 373 -15.62 -11.52 4.61
C ARG A 373 -14.28 -10.79 4.67
N GLN A 374 -13.82 -10.38 5.85
CA GLN A 374 -12.52 -9.74 5.99
C GLN A 374 -11.37 -10.65 5.50
N SER A 375 -11.41 -11.94 5.82
CA SER A 375 -10.40 -12.89 5.36
C SER A 375 -10.34 -12.95 3.83
N HIS A 376 -11.50 -12.99 3.17
CA HIS A 376 -11.60 -12.96 1.71
C HIS A 376 -11.09 -11.63 1.14
N ASP A 377 -11.47 -10.49 1.73
CA ASP A 377 -11.07 -9.16 1.28
C ASP A 377 -9.55 -8.96 1.39
N MET A 378 -8.93 -9.37 2.49
CA MET A 378 -7.48 -9.27 2.69
C MET A 378 -6.70 -10.18 1.73
N ASN A 379 -7.23 -11.38 1.45
CA ASN A 379 -6.62 -12.30 0.48
C ASN A 379 -6.75 -11.76 -0.96
N ALA A 380 -7.93 -11.29 -1.35
CA ALA A 380 -8.15 -10.63 -2.64
C ALA A 380 -7.24 -9.41 -2.80
N LEU A 381 -7.06 -8.61 -1.75
CA LEU A 381 -6.17 -7.47 -1.75
C LEU A 381 -4.69 -7.89 -1.92
N SER A 382 -4.24 -8.94 -1.23
CA SER A 382 -2.89 -9.50 -1.42
C SER A 382 -2.67 -9.91 -2.89
N HIS A 383 -3.67 -10.51 -3.53
CA HIS A 383 -3.63 -10.84 -4.96
C HIS A 383 -3.59 -9.59 -5.86
N ILE A 384 -4.39 -8.57 -5.59
CA ILE A 384 -4.39 -7.30 -6.34
C ILE A 384 -3.02 -6.64 -6.25
N ILE A 385 -2.45 -6.49 -5.04
CA ILE A 385 -1.11 -5.91 -4.85
C ILE A 385 -0.06 -6.77 -5.55
N THR A 386 -0.19 -8.10 -5.50
CA THR A 386 0.71 -9.00 -6.22
C THR A 386 0.62 -8.81 -7.73
N CYS A 387 -0.57 -8.69 -8.31
CA CYS A 387 -0.75 -8.43 -9.74
C CYS A 387 -0.21 -7.04 -10.12
N GLU A 388 -0.50 -6.01 -9.32
CA GLU A 388 0.06 -4.66 -9.47
C GLU A 388 1.61 -4.66 -9.40
N ALA A 389 2.21 -5.58 -8.62
CA ALA A 389 3.66 -5.73 -8.47
C ALA A 389 4.35 -6.70 -9.45
N ARG A 390 3.61 -7.70 -9.99
CA ARG A 390 4.11 -8.72 -10.95
C ARG A 390 3.95 -8.31 -12.40
N VAL A 391 3.04 -7.39 -12.70
CA VAL A 391 3.19 -6.58 -13.90
C VAL A 391 4.49 -5.83 -13.67
N PRO A 392 5.57 -6.09 -14.44
CA PRO A 392 6.59 -5.05 -14.55
C PRO A 392 5.77 -3.82 -14.91
N ARG A 393 5.91 -2.69 -14.19
CA ARG A 393 5.56 -1.41 -14.82
C ARG A 393 6.52 -1.25 -16.01
N GLU A 394 6.34 -2.04 -17.07
CA GLU A 394 6.31 -1.47 -18.39
C GLU A 394 5.29 -0.37 -18.26
N LEU A 395 5.81 0.83 -18.10
CA LEU A 395 4.99 2.00 -18.16
C LEU A 395 4.35 1.97 -19.55
N ALA A 396 3.06 1.66 -19.64
CA ALA A 396 2.36 1.73 -20.91
C ALA A 396 1.87 3.16 -21.14
N PHE A 397 1.92 3.58 -22.39
CA PHE A 397 1.30 4.81 -22.85
C PHE A 397 -0.22 4.67 -22.77
N VAL A 398 -0.90 5.72 -22.31
CA VAL A 398 -2.35 5.84 -22.46
C VAL A 398 -2.63 6.01 -23.96
N ARG A 399 -3.63 5.29 -24.46
CA ARG A 399 -4.08 5.39 -25.85
C ARG A 399 -5.57 5.65 -25.89
N THR A 400 -6.08 5.95 -27.09
CA THR A 400 -7.52 5.94 -27.35
C THR A 400 -7.90 4.63 -28.05
N ARG A 401 -9.11 4.14 -27.76
CA ARG A 401 -9.78 3.06 -28.51
C ARG A 401 -11.23 3.48 -28.69
N GLY A 402 -11.56 3.97 -29.89
CA GLY A 402 -12.82 4.69 -30.10
C GLY A 402 -12.88 5.92 -29.20
N SER A 403 -13.97 6.09 -28.47
CA SER A 403 -14.21 7.21 -27.55
C SER A 403 -13.65 7.01 -26.13
N HIS A 404 -12.86 5.97 -25.89
CA HIS A 404 -12.34 5.65 -24.56
C HIS A 404 -10.83 5.75 -24.48
N PHE A 405 -10.31 6.29 -23.38
CA PHE A 405 -8.92 6.07 -23.01
C PHE A 405 -8.73 4.62 -22.58
N VAL A 406 -7.59 4.05 -22.95
CA VAL A 406 -7.19 2.69 -22.56
C VAL A 406 -5.76 2.67 -22.06
N LEU A 407 -5.53 1.86 -21.04
CA LEU A 407 -4.22 1.59 -20.47
C LEU A 407 -4.10 0.09 -20.22
N HIS A 408 -3.06 -0.54 -20.75
CA HIS A 408 -2.90 -2.01 -20.74
C HIS A 408 -4.12 -2.77 -21.29
N GLY A 409 -4.80 -2.21 -22.30
CA GLY A 409 -5.98 -2.82 -22.93
C GLY A 409 -7.31 -2.62 -22.20
N SER A 410 -7.27 -2.13 -20.95
CA SER A 410 -8.44 -1.84 -20.11
C SER A 410 -8.83 -0.37 -20.19
N PRO A 411 -10.11 -0.01 -19.97
CA PRO A 411 -10.53 1.39 -19.86
C PRO A 411 -9.70 2.15 -18.81
N PHE A 412 -9.23 3.34 -19.18
CA PHE A 412 -8.52 4.25 -18.30
C PHE A 412 -9.44 5.42 -17.97
N LEU A 413 -10.04 5.38 -16.78
CA LEU A 413 -10.85 6.47 -16.24
C LEU A 413 -10.04 7.13 -15.13
N PHE A 414 -10.04 8.46 -15.10
CA PHE A 414 -9.23 9.20 -14.13
C PHE A 414 -9.99 10.40 -13.57
N ASN A 415 -9.63 10.74 -12.34
CA ASN A 415 -9.84 12.07 -11.77
C ASN A 415 -8.47 12.77 -11.71
N GLY A 416 -8.43 14.08 -11.93
CA GLY A 416 -7.19 14.82 -12.07
C GLY A 416 -7.25 16.24 -11.50
N PHE A 417 -6.15 16.98 -11.68
CA PHE A 417 -6.00 18.35 -11.18
C PHE A 417 -5.04 19.17 -12.04
N ASN A 418 -5.15 20.50 -11.94
CA ASN A 418 -4.29 21.45 -12.65
C ASN A 418 -3.31 22.09 -11.65
N ALA A 419 -2.03 22.16 -11.99
CA ALA A 419 -1.01 22.76 -11.14
C ALA A 419 0.11 23.41 -11.97
N TYR A 420 -0.16 24.61 -12.50
CA TYR A 420 0.71 25.31 -13.43
C TYR A 420 2.12 25.64 -12.90
N TRP A 421 2.28 25.81 -11.59
CA TRP A 421 3.48 26.36 -10.95
C TRP A 421 4.63 25.34 -10.75
N MET A 422 4.36 24.05 -10.95
CA MET A 422 5.24 22.96 -10.49
C MET A 422 6.67 23.06 -11.01
N MET A 423 6.87 23.28 -12.32
CA MET A 423 8.22 23.41 -12.91
C MET A 423 8.98 24.61 -12.32
N LYS A 424 8.34 25.77 -12.22
CA LYS A 424 8.97 27.01 -11.74
C LYS A 424 9.37 26.89 -10.26
N VAL A 425 8.54 26.25 -9.43
CA VAL A 425 8.89 25.96 -8.03
C VAL A 425 10.00 24.92 -7.94
N ALA A 426 9.92 23.82 -8.71
CA ALA A 426 10.94 22.77 -8.70
C ALA A 426 12.32 23.19 -9.25
N SER A 427 12.39 24.33 -9.95
CA SER A 427 13.65 24.93 -10.40
C SER A 427 14.54 25.41 -9.24
N ASP A 428 13.94 25.66 -8.07
CA ASP A 428 14.66 25.86 -6.81
C ASP A 428 14.73 24.52 -6.05
N PRO A 429 15.93 23.92 -5.88
CA PRO A 429 16.08 22.68 -5.14
C PRO A 429 15.52 22.71 -3.73
N ASN A 430 15.51 23.87 -3.06
CA ASN A 430 14.98 24.02 -1.70
C ASN A 430 13.45 24.00 -1.65
N GLU A 431 12.76 24.19 -2.78
CA GLU A 431 11.30 24.21 -2.85
C GLU A 431 10.70 22.94 -3.48
N ARG A 432 11.52 22.04 -4.01
CA ARG A 432 11.10 20.78 -4.66
C ARG A 432 10.18 19.91 -3.80
N TYR A 433 10.33 19.98 -2.47
CA TYR A 433 9.49 19.22 -1.56
C TYR A 433 8.00 19.58 -1.70
N LYS A 434 7.66 20.84 -2.06
CA LYS A 434 6.27 21.27 -2.29
C LYS A 434 5.59 20.49 -3.43
N VAL A 435 6.33 20.20 -4.51
CA VAL A 435 5.84 19.35 -5.60
C VAL A 435 5.64 17.91 -5.12
N SER A 436 6.56 17.39 -4.31
CA SER A 436 6.47 16.04 -3.75
C SER A 436 5.27 15.90 -2.81
N ASP A 437 5.00 16.92 -1.99
CA ASP A 437 3.88 16.96 -1.06
C ASP A 437 2.55 16.97 -1.79
N VAL A 438 2.39 17.83 -2.81
CA VAL A 438 1.17 17.88 -3.62
C VAL A 438 0.93 16.58 -4.36
N PHE A 439 1.95 15.96 -4.96
CA PHE A 439 1.76 14.66 -5.60
C PHE A 439 1.45 13.52 -4.61
N ARG A 440 2.03 13.57 -3.41
CA ARG A 440 1.70 12.62 -2.33
C ARG A 440 0.23 12.77 -1.91
N GLU A 441 -0.23 13.99 -1.69
CA GLU A 441 -1.61 14.30 -1.28
C GLU A 441 -2.61 13.96 -2.38
N ALA A 442 -2.32 14.32 -3.63
CA ALA A 442 -3.14 13.98 -4.79
C ALA A 442 -3.28 12.46 -4.97
N SER A 443 -2.18 11.71 -4.85
CA SER A 443 -2.19 10.25 -4.91
C SER A 443 -3.00 9.64 -3.75
N ALA A 444 -2.85 10.18 -2.53
CA ALA A 444 -3.65 9.74 -1.37
C ALA A 444 -5.15 10.03 -1.54
N ALA A 445 -5.51 11.08 -2.27
CA ALA A 445 -6.89 11.42 -2.63
C ALA A 445 -7.43 10.64 -3.85
N GLY A 446 -6.61 9.79 -4.48
CA GLY A 446 -7.00 9.00 -5.66
C GLY A 446 -6.95 9.77 -6.99
N LEU A 447 -6.30 10.93 -7.04
CA LEU A 447 -6.07 11.67 -8.28
C LEU A 447 -4.92 11.03 -9.07
N THR A 448 -5.10 10.87 -10.38
CA THR A 448 -4.21 10.05 -11.21
C THR A 448 -3.67 10.76 -12.47
N VAL A 449 -4.16 11.97 -12.77
CA VAL A 449 -3.64 12.82 -13.87
C VAL A 449 -3.45 14.25 -13.38
N CYS A 450 -2.32 14.87 -13.73
CA CYS A 450 -2.03 16.26 -13.45
C CYS A 450 -1.72 17.01 -14.75
N ARG A 451 -2.39 18.14 -14.97
CA ARG A 451 -2.03 19.08 -16.05
C ARG A 451 -1.12 20.16 -15.49
N THR A 452 0.01 20.40 -16.16
CA THR A 452 0.99 21.43 -15.78
C THR A 452 1.72 21.97 -17.01
N TRP A 453 2.60 22.95 -16.82
CA TRP A 453 3.29 23.62 -17.91
C TRP A 453 4.67 23.00 -18.17
N ALA A 454 5.00 22.90 -19.46
CA ALA A 454 6.35 22.66 -19.96
C ALA A 454 6.95 23.92 -20.61
N PHE A 455 6.42 25.10 -20.27
CA PHE A 455 6.89 26.41 -20.75
C PHE A 455 7.03 27.42 -19.61
N SER A 456 7.89 28.40 -19.85
CA SER A 456 7.97 29.69 -19.17
C SER A 456 8.91 30.53 -20.03
N ASP A 457 8.35 31.49 -20.76
CA ASP A 457 8.99 32.18 -21.87
C ASP A 457 9.43 33.58 -21.44
N GLY A 458 10.74 33.83 -21.39
CA GLY A 458 11.29 35.09 -20.91
C GLY A 458 11.00 35.39 -19.43
N GLY A 459 11.55 36.49 -18.94
CA GLY A 459 11.33 36.97 -17.57
C GLY A 459 11.99 36.12 -16.46
N ASP A 460 11.42 36.21 -15.25
CA ASP A 460 11.95 35.56 -14.05
C ASP A 460 11.75 34.02 -14.06
N ARG A 461 12.83 33.28 -13.80
CA ARG A 461 12.90 31.80 -13.85
C ARG A 461 12.35 31.23 -15.18
N ALA A 462 12.66 31.89 -16.29
CA ALA A 462 12.30 31.44 -17.63
C ALA A 462 12.89 30.05 -17.93
N LEU A 463 12.07 29.15 -18.48
CA LEU A 463 12.57 27.94 -19.11
C LEU A 463 13.27 28.29 -20.42
N GLN A 464 12.62 29.10 -21.26
CA GLN A 464 13.16 29.60 -22.51
C GLN A 464 13.50 31.07 -22.35
N ILE A 465 14.78 31.40 -22.26
CA ILE A 465 15.28 32.76 -21.99
C ILE A 465 15.09 33.64 -23.23
N SER A 466 15.39 33.08 -24.39
CA SER A 466 15.20 33.65 -25.73
C SER A 466 14.96 32.50 -26.71
N PRO A 467 14.54 32.74 -27.97
CA PRO A 467 14.22 31.66 -28.90
C PRO A 467 15.38 30.65 -29.03
N GLY A 468 15.11 29.39 -28.67
CA GLY A 468 16.10 28.31 -28.73
C GLY A 468 17.16 28.29 -27.63
N THR A 469 17.14 29.23 -26.69
CA THR A 469 18.07 29.28 -25.53
C THR A 469 17.33 28.99 -24.24
N TYR A 470 17.81 28.03 -23.46
CA TYR A 470 17.08 27.48 -22.30
C TYR A 470 17.90 27.53 -21.01
N ASP A 471 17.22 27.74 -19.88
CA ASP A 471 17.80 27.55 -18.55
C ASP A 471 17.72 26.06 -18.16
N GLU A 472 18.88 25.41 -18.09
CA GLU A 472 18.98 24.00 -17.71
C GLU A 472 18.48 23.74 -16.27
N ARG A 473 18.59 24.71 -15.36
CA ARG A 473 18.07 24.56 -13.98
C ARG A 473 16.55 24.44 -13.96
N VAL A 474 15.85 25.21 -14.80
CA VAL A 474 14.39 25.17 -14.90
C VAL A 474 13.96 23.87 -15.59
N PHE A 475 14.71 23.42 -16.59
CA PHE A 475 14.51 22.10 -17.20
C PHE A 475 14.68 20.95 -16.19
N GLN A 476 15.69 21.01 -15.31
CA GLN A 476 15.86 20.05 -14.21
C GLN A 476 14.70 20.13 -13.19
N GLY A 477 14.05 21.28 -13.06
CA GLY A 477 12.79 21.42 -12.35
C GLY A 477 11.69 20.57 -12.97
N LEU A 478 11.50 20.65 -14.29
CA LEU A 478 10.53 19.79 -15.01
C LEU A 478 10.90 18.31 -14.95
N ASP A 479 12.21 17.98 -15.06
CA ASP A 479 12.70 16.62 -14.91
C ASP A 479 12.26 16.02 -13.56
N PHE A 480 12.35 16.83 -12.49
CA PHE A 480 11.95 16.46 -11.14
C PHE A 480 10.43 16.28 -11.01
N VAL A 481 9.64 17.17 -11.62
CA VAL A 481 8.16 17.05 -11.64
C VAL A 481 7.75 15.71 -12.28
N ILE A 482 8.33 15.34 -13.43
CA ILE A 482 8.04 14.06 -14.10
C ILE A 482 8.48 12.88 -13.22
N SER A 483 9.64 12.95 -12.58
CA SER A 483 10.12 11.91 -11.67
C SER A 483 9.19 11.69 -10.47
N GLU A 484 8.73 12.76 -9.82
CA GLU A 484 7.82 12.64 -8.67
C GLU A 484 6.42 12.20 -9.10
N ALA A 485 5.92 12.66 -10.25
CA ALA A 485 4.66 12.16 -10.81
C ALA A 485 4.72 10.63 -11.02
N LYS A 486 5.81 10.13 -11.62
CA LYS A 486 6.07 8.69 -11.79
C LYS A 486 6.04 7.94 -10.47
N LYS A 487 6.74 8.46 -9.46
CA LYS A 487 6.85 7.88 -8.12
C LYS A 487 5.49 7.75 -7.43
N TYR A 488 4.61 8.73 -7.58
CA TYR A 488 3.27 8.71 -6.98
C TYR A 488 2.17 8.16 -7.89
N GLY A 489 2.54 7.66 -9.08
CA GLY A 489 1.59 7.04 -10.01
C GLY A 489 0.66 8.03 -10.71
N ILE A 490 1.07 9.29 -10.83
CA ILE A 490 0.33 10.36 -11.50
C ILE A 490 0.89 10.53 -12.91
N ARG A 491 0.00 10.67 -13.90
CA ARG A 491 0.38 10.97 -15.28
C ARG A 491 0.27 12.45 -15.60
N LEU A 492 1.05 12.94 -16.56
CA LEU A 492 1.16 14.37 -16.86
C LEU A 492 0.55 14.75 -18.22
N ILE A 493 -0.21 15.84 -18.25
CA ILE A 493 -0.52 16.59 -19.47
C ILE A 493 0.35 17.84 -19.46
N LEU A 494 1.18 18.01 -20.49
CA LEU A 494 2.19 19.07 -20.55
C LEU A 494 1.87 20.06 -21.67
N SER A 495 1.59 21.31 -21.30
CA SER A 495 1.36 22.41 -22.23
C SER A 495 2.67 23.00 -22.74
N PHE A 496 2.74 23.32 -24.04
CA PHE A 496 3.95 23.87 -24.67
C PHE A 496 4.05 25.39 -24.68
N VAL A 497 2.96 26.13 -24.52
CA VAL A 497 2.97 27.60 -24.51
C VAL A 497 1.66 28.15 -23.94
N ASN A 498 1.66 29.39 -23.46
CA ASN A 498 0.44 30.12 -23.08
C ASN A 498 -0.08 31.01 -24.21
N ASN A 499 -1.40 31.19 -24.28
CA ASN A 499 -1.99 32.27 -25.09
C ASN A 499 -1.75 33.67 -24.47
N TYR A 500 -1.74 33.75 -23.14
CA TYR A 500 -1.61 35.02 -22.40
C TYR A 500 -0.15 35.41 -22.11
N ASN A 501 0.07 36.66 -21.70
CA ASN A 501 1.39 37.18 -21.33
C ASN A 501 1.94 36.61 -20.01
N ASP A 502 1.10 35.96 -19.20
CA ASP A 502 1.56 35.29 -17.99
C ASP A 502 2.56 34.20 -18.38
N PHE A 503 3.76 34.28 -17.79
CA PHE A 503 4.89 33.42 -18.12
C PHE A 503 5.34 33.56 -19.59
N GLY A 504 5.13 34.75 -20.16
CA GLY A 504 5.54 35.17 -21.50
C GLY A 504 4.51 34.85 -22.57
N GLY A 505 4.29 33.55 -22.80
CA GLY A 505 3.35 33.04 -23.80
C GLY A 505 3.52 33.64 -25.19
N ARG A 506 2.45 33.60 -25.98
CA ARG A 506 2.42 34.13 -27.35
C ARG A 506 2.93 35.58 -27.48
N PRO A 507 2.54 36.55 -26.61
CA PRO A 507 3.06 37.92 -26.68
C PRO A 507 4.60 37.98 -26.62
N GLN A 508 5.23 37.12 -25.82
CA GLN A 508 6.69 37.06 -25.73
C GLN A 508 7.36 36.58 -27.02
N TYR A 509 6.74 35.65 -27.76
CA TYR A 509 7.25 35.22 -29.07
C TYR A 509 7.17 36.34 -30.12
N ALA A 510 6.06 37.09 -30.13
CA ALA A 510 5.92 38.28 -30.96
C ALA A 510 6.97 39.34 -30.60
N GLN A 511 7.23 39.57 -29.31
CA GLN A 511 8.25 40.50 -28.85
C GLN A 511 9.68 40.05 -29.25
N TRP A 512 10.00 38.77 -29.12
CA TRP A 512 11.30 38.24 -29.57
C TRP A 512 11.50 38.42 -31.08
N ALA A 513 10.46 38.22 -31.89
CA ALA A 513 10.51 38.45 -33.32
C ALA A 513 10.71 39.95 -33.65
N LYS A 514 9.97 40.85 -33.00
CA LYS A 514 10.16 42.31 -33.15
C LYS A 514 11.58 42.74 -32.80
N ASN A 515 12.13 42.23 -31.70
CA ASN A 515 13.51 42.51 -31.27
C ASN A 515 14.56 42.00 -32.27
N ALA A 516 14.24 40.95 -33.03
CA ALA A 516 15.07 40.42 -34.11
C ALA A 516 14.88 41.15 -35.45
N GLY A 517 14.10 42.25 -35.49
CA GLY A 517 13.82 43.03 -36.69
C GLY A 517 12.72 42.46 -37.60
N VAL A 518 12.00 41.44 -37.15
CA VAL A 518 10.87 40.84 -37.90
C VAL A 518 9.65 41.77 -37.80
N GLN A 519 8.99 42.01 -38.93
CA GLN A 519 7.74 42.79 -38.97
C GLN A 519 6.59 41.95 -38.43
N VAL A 520 6.06 42.34 -37.27
CA VAL A 520 4.95 41.66 -36.57
C VAL A 520 3.88 42.69 -36.25
N ASN A 521 2.67 42.49 -36.76
CA ASN A 521 1.53 43.41 -36.63
C ASN A 521 0.84 43.30 -35.27
N GLY A 522 0.86 42.12 -34.66
CA GLY A 522 0.24 41.85 -33.37
C GLY A 522 0.50 40.43 -32.89
N ASP A 523 0.00 40.10 -31.70
CA ASP A 523 0.29 38.80 -31.07
C ASP A 523 -0.33 37.62 -31.84
N ASP A 524 -1.44 37.84 -32.57
CA ASP A 524 -2.10 36.83 -33.41
C ASP A 524 -1.22 36.35 -34.59
N ASP A 525 -0.18 37.12 -34.98
CA ASP A 525 0.80 36.68 -35.99
C ASP A 525 1.56 35.42 -35.56
N PHE A 526 1.53 35.05 -34.27
CA PHE A 526 2.06 33.77 -33.80
C PHE A 526 1.46 32.56 -34.53
N TYR A 527 0.19 32.65 -34.95
CA TYR A 527 -0.47 31.54 -35.64
C TYR A 527 -0.10 31.45 -37.13
N THR A 528 0.39 32.53 -37.74
CA THR A 528 0.52 32.65 -39.20
C THR A 528 1.96 32.91 -39.64
N HIS A 529 2.68 33.75 -38.90
CA HIS A 529 4.00 34.24 -39.30
C HIS A 529 5.06 33.14 -39.18
N PRO A 530 5.80 32.83 -40.26
CA PRO A 530 6.69 31.67 -40.32
C PRO A 530 7.78 31.67 -39.23
N VAL A 531 8.39 32.83 -38.95
CA VAL A 531 9.42 32.94 -37.90
C VAL A 531 8.91 32.57 -36.50
N LEU A 532 7.71 33.02 -36.12
CA LEU A 532 7.15 32.72 -34.80
C LEU A 532 6.76 31.24 -34.69
N LYS A 533 6.19 30.68 -35.77
CA LYS A 533 5.92 29.24 -35.87
C LYS A 533 7.20 28.42 -35.73
N ASP A 534 8.31 28.86 -36.32
CA ASP A 534 9.61 28.19 -36.20
C ASP A 534 10.20 28.29 -34.80
N TYR A 535 10.06 29.43 -34.12
CA TYR A 535 10.43 29.54 -32.69
C TYR A 535 9.66 28.53 -31.84
N TYR A 536 8.35 28.42 -32.05
CA TYR A 536 7.50 27.48 -31.32
C TYR A 536 7.82 26.01 -31.65
N LYS A 537 8.03 25.67 -32.93
CA LYS A 537 8.50 24.32 -33.33
C LYS A 537 9.84 23.96 -32.71
N ASN A 538 10.77 24.92 -32.60
CA ASN A 538 12.05 24.70 -31.91
C ASN A 538 11.83 24.40 -30.43
N HIS A 539 10.90 25.11 -29.76
CA HIS A 539 10.51 24.82 -28.39
C HIS A 539 9.91 23.41 -28.22
N ILE A 540 8.91 23.04 -29.02
CA ILE A 540 8.35 21.68 -29.02
C ILE A 540 9.46 20.65 -29.19
N LYS A 541 10.33 20.83 -30.20
CA LYS A 541 11.42 19.90 -30.47
C LYS A 541 12.34 19.75 -29.26
N ARG A 542 12.70 20.85 -28.60
CA ARG A 542 13.55 20.82 -27.39
C ARG A 542 12.89 20.04 -26.26
N VAL A 543 11.61 20.30 -25.96
CA VAL A 543 10.88 19.65 -24.87
C VAL A 543 10.68 18.16 -25.16
N VAL A 544 10.11 17.81 -26.32
CA VAL A 544 9.77 16.43 -26.68
C VAL A 544 11.01 15.53 -26.77
N THR A 545 12.15 16.08 -27.22
CA THR A 545 13.41 15.34 -27.33
C THR A 545 14.32 15.48 -26.10
N ARG A 546 13.87 16.11 -25.02
CA ARG A 546 14.68 16.26 -23.81
C ARG A 546 14.93 14.90 -23.14
N PHE A 547 16.19 14.63 -22.82
CA PHE A 547 16.57 13.53 -21.93
C PHE A 547 16.43 13.98 -20.47
N ASN A 548 15.52 13.34 -19.74
CA ASN A 548 15.28 13.59 -18.33
C ASN A 548 16.50 13.15 -17.50
N THR A 549 17.12 14.08 -16.78
CA THR A 549 18.33 13.81 -16.00
C THR A 549 18.10 12.88 -14.79
N ILE A 550 16.85 12.69 -14.37
CA ILE A 550 16.46 11.89 -13.20
C ILE A 550 15.88 10.54 -13.63
N THR A 551 14.84 10.53 -14.48
CA THR A 551 14.18 9.28 -14.92
C THR A 551 14.98 8.52 -15.96
N ARG A 552 15.94 9.18 -16.61
CA ARG A 552 16.78 8.63 -17.71
C ARG A 552 15.99 8.23 -18.96
N PHE A 553 14.78 8.76 -19.12
CA PHE A 553 14.02 8.65 -20.36
C PHE A 553 14.12 9.94 -21.18
N VAL A 554 14.09 9.80 -22.50
CA VAL A 554 13.71 10.93 -23.36
C VAL A 554 12.21 11.17 -23.14
N TYR A 555 11.76 12.43 -23.05
CA TYR A 555 10.37 12.73 -22.74
C TYR A 555 9.36 12.04 -23.67
N LYS A 556 9.60 12.01 -24.99
CA LYS A 556 8.77 11.25 -25.95
C LYS A 556 8.69 9.74 -25.69
N ASP A 557 9.63 9.21 -24.91
CA ASP A 557 9.72 7.81 -24.51
C ASP A 557 9.36 7.60 -23.03
N ASP A 558 8.92 8.65 -22.30
CA ASP A 558 8.53 8.59 -20.89
C ASP A 558 6.98 8.54 -20.73
N PRO A 559 6.40 7.34 -20.66
CA PRO A 559 4.96 7.10 -20.45
C PRO A 559 4.39 7.63 -19.13
N THR A 560 5.18 8.23 -18.23
CA THR A 560 4.62 9.08 -17.17
C THR A 560 3.90 10.30 -17.74
N ILE A 561 4.32 10.78 -18.91
CA ILE A 561 3.56 11.77 -19.67
C ILE A 561 2.39 11.02 -20.34
N MET A 562 1.19 11.58 -20.21
CA MET A 562 -0.02 11.08 -20.86
C MET A 562 -0.23 11.77 -22.21
N ALA A 563 -0.09 13.09 -22.24
CA ALA A 563 -0.39 13.88 -23.42
C ALA A 563 0.45 15.15 -23.52
N TRP A 564 0.58 15.62 -24.76
CA TRP A 564 1.05 16.95 -25.11
C TRP A 564 -0.14 17.86 -25.38
N GLU A 565 -0.11 19.06 -24.83
CA GLU A 565 -1.07 20.11 -25.13
C GLU A 565 -0.39 21.21 -25.93
N LEU A 566 -0.97 21.58 -27.07
CA LEU A 566 -0.40 22.57 -27.97
C LEU A 566 -0.29 23.95 -27.30
N MET A 567 -1.37 24.46 -26.71
CA MET A 567 -1.36 25.78 -26.10
C MET A 567 -2.44 25.87 -25.03
N ASN A 568 -2.11 26.48 -23.89
CA ASN A 568 -3.13 26.86 -22.91
C ASN A 568 -4.03 27.98 -23.48
N GLU A 569 -5.30 27.67 -23.71
CA GLU A 569 -6.40 28.58 -24.07
C GLU A 569 -6.14 29.45 -25.32
N PRO A 570 -5.93 28.84 -26.51
CA PRO A 570 -5.63 29.60 -27.72
C PRO A 570 -6.80 30.51 -28.10
N ARG A 571 -6.52 31.77 -28.46
CA ARG A 571 -7.50 32.75 -28.96
C ARG A 571 -6.94 33.56 -30.12
N CYS A 572 -7.77 33.90 -31.10
CA CYS A 572 -7.43 34.73 -32.25
C CYS A 572 -8.46 35.88 -32.36
N GLN A 573 -7.98 37.13 -32.30
CA GLN A 573 -8.84 38.32 -32.34
C GLN A 573 -8.96 38.90 -33.75
N VAL A 574 -8.01 38.60 -34.65
CA VAL A 574 -8.06 38.99 -36.07
C VAL A 574 -8.89 38.06 -36.94
N ASP A 575 -9.26 36.86 -36.47
CA ASP A 575 -10.12 35.90 -37.18
C ASP A 575 -11.06 35.15 -36.22
N TYR A 576 -12.31 35.62 -36.14
CA TYR A 576 -13.34 35.00 -35.31
C TYR A 576 -13.97 33.72 -35.89
N SER A 577 -13.63 33.34 -37.13
CA SER A 577 -14.19 32.13 -37.76
C SER A 577 -13.65 30.83 -37.18
N GLY A 578 -12.46 30.88 -36.57
CA GLY A 578 -11.71 29.70 -36.11
C GLY A 578 -10.77 29.10 -37.15
N ARG A 579 -10.79 29.58 -38.40
CA ARG A 579 -9.97 29.02 -39.50
C ARG A 579 -8.47 29.21 -39.28
N THR A 580 -8.05 30.38 -38.80
CA THR A 580 -6.63 30.67 -38.52
C THR A 580 -6.06 29.71 -37.49
N ILE A 581 -6.76 29.53 -36.37
CA ILE A 581 -6.35 28.55 -35.35
C ILE A 581 -6.42 27.13 -35.88
N ASN A 582 -7.45 26.78 -36.68
CA ASN A 582 -7.56 25.44 -37.26
C ASN A 582 -6.34 25.09 -38.13
N GLY A 583 -5.91 26.01 -39.00
CA GLY A 583 -4.71 25.83 -39.82
C GLY A 583 -3.44 25.67 -38.98
N TRP A 584 -3.31 26.48 -37.92
CA TRP A 584 -2.18 26.37 -36.99
C TRP A 584 -2.19 25.05 -36.22
N VAL A 585 -3.33 24.60 -35.69
CA VAL A 585 -3.47 23.32 -34.98
C VAL A 585 -3.10 22.16 -35.90
N GLN A 586 -3.56 22.18 -37.16
CA GLN A 586 -3.23 21.12 -38.13
C GLN A 586 -1.71 21.06 -38.36
N GLU A 587 -1.05 22.21 -38.50
CA GLU A 587 0.40 22.28 -38.69
C GLU A 587 1.16 21.81 -37.45
N MET A 588 0.79 22.28 -36.26
CA MET A 588 1.53 22.00 -35.02
C MET A 588 1.28 20.58 -34.50
N ALA A 589 0.06 20.05 -34.56
CA ALA A 589 -0.22 18.67 -34.19
C ALA A 589 0.53 17.70 -35.11
N SER A 590 0.56 17.98 -36.43
CA SER A 590 1.35 17.19 -37.39
C SER A 590 2.84 17.22 -37.06
N PHE A 591 3.37 18.38 -36.66
CA PHE A 591 4.76 18.50 -36.23
C PHE A 591 5.06 17.72 -34.94
N VAL A 592 4.21 17.81 -33.92
CA VAL A 592 4.34 17.00 -32.68
C VAL A 592 4.31 15.51 -33.01
N LYS A 593 3.34 15.04 -33.80
CA LYS A 593 3.23 13.63 -34.22
C LYS A 593 4.40 13.14 -35.09
N SER A 594 5.09 14.06 -35.77
CA SER A 594 6.32 13.72 -36.50
C SER A 594 7.50 13.43 -35.55
N LEU A 595 7.52 14.03 -34.36
CA LEU A 595 8.54 13.82 -33.33
C LEU A 595 8.19 12.68 -32.38
N ASP A 596 6.90 12.51 -32.08
CA ASP A 596 6.37 11.57 -31.10
C ASP A 596 5.02 10.98 -31.55
N ARG A 597 5.01 9.67 -31.78
CA ARG A 597 3.81 8.92 -32.17
C ARG A 597 3.19 8.12 -31.01
N LYS A 598 3.72 8.24 -29.79
CA LYS A 598 3.36 7.42 -28.64
C LYS A 598 2.39 8.14 -27.71
N HIS A 599 2.64 9.41 -27.43
CA HIS A 599 1.78 10.23 -26.57
C HIS A 599 0.55 10.75 -27.31
N LEU A 600 -0.50 11.01 -26.52
CA LEU A 600 -1.70 11.69 -27.00
C LEU A 600 -1.40 13.18 -27.25
N VAL A 601 -2.13 13.81 -28.15
CA VAL A 601 -2.04 15.23 -28.47
C VAL A 601 -3.43 15.85 -28.40
N GLU A 602 -3.50 17.03 -27.80
CA GLU A 602 -4.70 17.82 -27.61
C GLU A 602 -4.37 19.32 -27.76
N VAL A 603 -5.40 20.17 -27.83
CA VAL A 603 -5.23 21.59 -28.20
C VAL A 603 -5.06 22.54 -27.01
N GLY A 604 -5.84 22.37 -25.94
CA GLY A 604 -5.93 23.27 -24.76
C GLY A 604 -7.08 24.26 -24.84
N MET A 605 -8.24 23.86 -25.38
CA MET A 605 -9.33 24.79 -25.70
C MET A 605 -10.35 24.98 -24.57
N GLU A 606 -10.99 26.14 -24.57
CA GLU A 606 -12.09 26.50 -23.65
C GLU A 606 -13.49 26.07 -24.17
N GLY A 607 -13.57 25.52 -25.39
CA GLY A 607 -14.80 24.91 -25.92
C GLY A 607 -15.73 25.83 -26.72
N PHE A 608 -15.28 26.99 -27.19
CA PHE A 608 -16.11 27.92 -27.97
C PHE A 608 -16.44 27.38 -29.37
N TYR A 609 -17.69 27.52 -29.80
CA TYR A 609 -18.12 27.18 -31.16
C TYR A 609 -17.82 28.30 -32.15
N GLY A 610 -17.28 27.93 -33.32
CA GLY A 610 -17.00 28.83 -34.43
C GLY A 610 -17.98 28.67 -35.59
N ASP A 611 -17.56 29.05 -36.80
CA ASP A 611 -18.43 29.10 -37.98
C ASP A 611 -18.93 27.72 -38.46
N THR A 612 -18.31 26.61 -38.04
CA THR A 612 -18.77 25.27 -38.48
C THR A 612 -20.04 24.79 -37.80
N MET A 613 -20.40 25.37 -36.65
CA MET A 613 -21.66 25.10 -35.93
C MET A 613 -22.35 26.41 -35.56
N PRO A 614 -22.84 27.19 -36.56
CA PRO A 614 -23.40 28.52 -36.32
C PRO A 614 -24.56 28.50 -35.31
N GLU A 615 -25.38 27.46 -35.33
CA GLU A 615 -26.49 27.23 -34.40
C GLU A 615 -26.05 26.88 -32.98
N ARG A 616 -24.76 26.62 -32.72
CA ARG A 616 -24.24 26.40 -31.36
C ARG A 616 -23.53 27.62 -30.78
N LYS A 617 -23.26 28.65 -31.61
CA LYS A 617 -22.64 29.90 -31.13
C LYS A 617 -23.44 30.61 -30.05
N GLN A 618 -24.76 30.46 -30.04
CA GLN A 618 -25.63 30.99 -28.99
C GLN A 618 -25.37 30.41 -27.59
N VAL A 619 -24.64 29.29 -27.48
CA VAL A 619 -24.23 28.68 -26.20
C VAL A 619 -22.91 29.26 -25.70
N ASN A 620 -22.16 30.00 -26.53
CA ASN A 620 -20.95 30.69 -26.10
C ASN A 620 -21.31 31.80 -25.08
N PRO A 621 -20.42 32.11 -24.11
CA PRO A 621 -20.67 33.07 -23.02
C PRO A 621 -20.71 34.57 -23.43
N GLY A 622 -21.26 34.90 -24.61
CA GLY A 622 -21.54 36.28 -25.04
C GLY A 622 -20.36 37.06 -25.64
N TYR A 623 -19.19 36.43 -25.81
CA TYR A 623 -18.04 37.02 -26.48
C TYR A 623 -17.39 36.03 -27.46
N GLN A 624 -16.61 36.55 -28.41
CA GLN A 624 -15.93 35.77 -29.45
C GLN A 624 -14.42 35.72 -29.18
N VAL A 625 -13.80 34.59 -29.51
CA VAL A 625 -12.37 34.34 -29.23
C VAL A 625 -11.61 33.73 -30.40
N GLY A 626 -12.26 33.51 -31.55
CA GLY A 626 -11.63 33.02 -32.78
C GLY A 626 -11.12 31.59 -32.74
N THR A 627 -11.74 30.73 -31.92
CA THR A 627 -11.60 29.28 -31.96
C THR A 627 -12.86 28.64 -32.52
N ASP A 628 -12.74 27.37 -32.94
CA ASP A 628 -13.88 26.56 -33.34
C ASP A 628 -13.74 25.12 -32.84
N PHE A 629 -14.43 24.84 -31.73
CA PHE A 629 -14.34 23.58 -31.01
C PHE A 629 -14.51 22.34 -31.89
N ILE A 630 -15.38 22.38 -32.91
CA ILE A 630 -15.59 21.20 -33.77
C ILE A 630 -14.43 21.04 -34.74
N SER A 631 -14.16 22.03 -35.60
CA SER A 631 -13.13 21.88 -36.63
C SER A 631 -11.74 21.67 -36.05
N ASN A 632 -11.41 22.33 -34.94
CA ASN A 632 -10.11 22.21 -34.28
C ASN A 632 -9.88 20.79 -33.70
N ASN A 633 -10.93 20.12 -33.24
CA ASN A 633 -10.85 18.75 -32.70
C ASN A 633 -11.11 17.64 -33.73
N LEU A 634 -11.56 17.97 -34.95
CA LEU A 634 -11.71 17.00 -36.06
C LEU A 634 -10.38 16.71 -36.77
N ILE A 635 -9.32 17.44 -36.45
CA ILE A 635 -7.97 17.21 -36.97
C ILE A 635 -7.50 15.82 -36.53
N ARG A 636 -7.08 14.99 -37.49
CA ARG A 636 -6.73 13.58 -37.28
C ARG A 636 -5.65 13.38 -36.22
N GLU A 637 -4.71 14.31 -36.12
CA GLU A 637 -3.60 14.26 -35.18
C GLU A 637 -3.99 14.62 -33.73
N ILE A 638 -5.21 15.11 -33.50
CA ILE A 638 -5.77 15.36 -32.17
C ILE A 638 -6.48 14.10 -31.66
N ASP A 639 -6.03 13.57 -30.52
CA ASP A 639 -6.51 12.29 -30.01
C ASP A 639 -7.70 12.41 -29.06
N PHE A 640 -7.83 13.53 -28.35
CA PHE A 640 -8.94 13.77 -27.43
C PHE A 640 -9.24 15.26 -27.29
N VAL A 641 -10.44 15.54 -26.79
CA VAL A 641 -10.93 16.91 -26.59
C VAL A 641 -10.93 17.23 -25.10
N ASN A 642 -10.53 18.46 -24.78
CA ASN A 642 -10.68 19.03 -23.43
C ASN A 642 -11.54 20.29 -23.49
N ARG A 643 -11.97 20.72 -22.30
CA ARG A 643 -12.60 22.02 -22.08
C ARG A 643 -11.99 22.63 -20.82
N GLU A 644 -11.25 23.71 -20.99
CA GLU A 644 -10.75 24.53 -19.88
C GLU A 644 -11.84 25.53 -19.45
N LYS A 645 -12.02 25.68 -18.13
CA LYS A 645 -13.01 26.51 -17.41
C LYS A 645 -14.44 25.95 -17.31
#